data_AF-A0A918TXZ3-F1
#
_entry.id   AF-A0A918TXZ3-F1
#
_cell.length_a   1.000
_cell.length_b   1.000
_cell.length_c   1.000
_cell.angle_alpha   90.00
_cell.angle_beta   90.00
_cell.angle_gamma   90.00
#
_symmetry.space_group_name_H-M   'P 1'
#
loop_
_entity.id
_entity.type
_entity.pdbx_description
1 polymer ?
#
loop_
_entity_poly.entity_id
_entity_poly.type
_entity_poly.pdbx_seq_one_letter_code
_entity_poly.pdbx_strand_id
1 'polypeptide(L)'
;MRMNGLNRRQFLATTAASGLMLGAGPVWAQAAEPKRGGTMRIGHLGGATSDSIDPATYAAGPVVTAMLAVCNNLVEIDAAGNPQPELAESWETTSDAKSWTFRLRGDARFSDGRACTAADVIASFNHHRGENTTSGAKGSLAQVVDIKADGTNAVIFDLESGNADFAMLLTDYHFVIMPGRADGTLDWESGLGTGGYVLTEHEPGVRITLTRRDDYWKQGRAWFDTVELRTINDATARQNALITGEVDVINGPDLSTLHLLQRQPGLHLVEVPGTAHYTMPMFTDVAPFDNVDVRLAMKYAVNRDEIVEKILFGHGAVANDSPIAPANRFYAGDLEQRSYDPERSKFHLKKAGLDRLAIDLSAADAAFSGAINMATLFQQSAAAGGIDINILREADDGYWSNVWLKKPFCLSYWNGRPTEDDMFGLVYAKGAEWNESHWGNERFNALLMQARAELNDDLRREMYREMQQLVSDDGGTIIPCFVNYIDVRNEKVAHGPSRRTASLTAGRSSNAGGVLPDRAALGRRRGPPARTNEYPNRTEDPNGTNCGNRRWRDRWRLDRKVHPAWARCGGVRPSSRGGAHSGCSDQQRDAGLSKDAVGPFGRDRQSDLGGVGGRGGSGSGLHSGKRAGTAGPETSGAGRDRSGGAAGCVDRLIHLGLSGDGTA
;
A
#
# COMPACT_ATOMS: atom_id res chain seq x y z
N MET A 1 37.09 -27.39 83.85
CA MET A 1 37.16 -28.85 84.14
C MET A 1 36.66 -29.59 82.91
N ARG A 2 37.26 -30.74 82.55
CA ARG A 2 36.99 -31.63 81.38
C ARG A 2 35.94 -31.21 80.34
N MET A 3 36.38 -31.11 79.07
CA MET A 3 35.48 -31.18 77.92
C MET A 3 34.93 -32.61 77.75
N ASN A 4 33.60 -32.73 77.68
CA ASN A 4 32.88 -33.81 77.00
C ASN A 4 31.89 -33.09 76.06
N GLY A 5 31.62 -33.51 74.83
CA GLY A 5 32.07 -34.70 74.11
C GLY A 5 30.98 -35.12 73.12
N LEU A 6 30.79 -34.33 72.05
CA LEU A 6 29.70 -34.55 71.09
C LEU A 6 29.79 -35.94 70.45
N ASN A 7 28.66 -36.67 70.46
CA ASN A 7 28.64 -38.07 70.07
C ASN A 7 28.77 -38.21 68.54
N ARG A 8 29.52 -39.22 68.09
CA ARG A 8 29.76 -39.53 66.67
C ARG A 8 28.47 -39.70 65.84
N ARG A 9 27.35 -40.07 66.48
CA ARG A 9 26.01 -40.11 65.87
C ARG A 9 25.36 -38.73 65.65
N GLN A 10 25.66 -37.72 66.47
CA GLN A 10 25.11 -36.37 66.30
C GLN A 10 25.81 -35.63 65.14
N PHE A 11 27.14 -35.76 65.04
CA PHE A 11 27.91 -35.15 63.95
C PHE A 11 27.43 -35.58 62.56
N LEU A 12 27.14 -36.88 62.37
CA LEU A 12 26.60 -37.41 61.11
C LEU A 12 25.15 -37.01 60.83
N ALA A 13 24.35 -36.67 61.86
CA ALA A 13 22.99 -36.18 61.67
C ALA A 13 22.96 -34.72 61.16
N THR A 14 23.91 -33.89 61.58
CA THR A 14 23.99 -32.47 61.19
C THR A 14 24.46 -32.25 59.74
N THR A 15 25.25 -33.14 59.15
CA THR A 15 25.83 -32.94 57.81
C THR A 15 24.89 -33.33 56.65
N ALA A 16 23.73 -33.94 56.93
CA ALA A 16 22.76 -34.35 55.91
C ALA A 16 21.75 -33.25 55.52
N ALA A 17 21.67 -32.15 56.27
CA ALA A 17 20.60 -31.15 56.16
C ALA A 17 21.01 -29.83 55.47
N SER A 18 22.23 -29.73 54.94
CA SER A 18 22.78 -28.47 54.39
C SER A 18 23.30 -28.59 52.94
N GLY A 19 22.95 -29.65 52.22
CA GLY A 19 23.49 -29.94 50.88
C GLY A 19 22.56 -29.72 49.68
N LEU A 20 21.25 -29.51 49.88
CA LEU A 20 20.23 -29.52 48.80
C LEU A 20 19.20 -28.38 48.92
N MET A 21 19.69 -27.15 49.11
CA MET A 21 18.91 -25.91 49.02
C MET A 21 19.55 -24.83 48.11
N LEU A 22 20.40 -25.25 47.16
CA LEU A 22 20.60 -24.44 45.95
C LEU A 22 19.33 -24.58 45.12
N GLY A 23 18.45 -23.59 45.24
CA GLY A 23 17.12 -23.62 44.65
C GLY A 23 17.18 -23.70 43.13
N ALA A 24 16.85 -24.86 42.58
CA ALA A 24 16.37 -25.00 41.21
C ALA A 24 14.96 -24.41 41.08
N GLY A 25 14.82 -23.12 41.40
CA GLY A 25 13.69 -22.34 40.92
C GLY A 25 13.69 -22.37 39.39
N PRO A 26 12.53 -22.21 38.73
CA PRO A 26 12.49 -22.09 37.29
C PRO A 26 13.44 -20.95 36.88
N VAL A 27 14.46 -21.29 36.08
CA VAL A 27 15.23 -20.28 35.36
C VAL A 27 14.30 -19.75 34.27
N TRP A 28 13.44 -18.81 34.67
CA TRP A 28 12.76 -17.91 33.75
C TRP A 28 13.85 -17.37 32.83
N ALA A 29 13.78 -17.73 31.55
CA ALA A 29 14.77 -17.30 30.57
C ALA A 29 14.61 -15.79 30.41
N GLN A 30 15.37 -15.04 31.22
CA GLN A 30 15.32 -13.59 31.29
C GLN A 30 15.54 -13.07 29.87
N ALA A 31 14.49 -12.50 29.29
CA ALA A 31 14.49 -12.08 27.90
C ALA A 31 15.65 -11.10 27.72
N ALA A 32 16.60 -11.45 26.87
CA ALA A 32 17.87 -10.75 26.82
C ALA A 32 17.62 -9.30 26.38
N GLU A 33 18.06 -8.34 27.19
CA GLU A 33 17.74 -6.94 26.97
C GLU A 33 18.25 -6.47 25.59
N PRO A 34 17.41 -5.81 24.77
CA PRO A 34 17.81 -5.33 23.46
C PRO A 34 18.99 -4.37 23.55
N LYS A 35 20.05 -4.64 22.78
CA LYS A 35 21.24 -3.80 22.73
C LYS A 35 21.11 -2.76 21.63
N ARG A 36 21.54 -1.54 21.94
CA ARG A 36 21.83 -0.47 20.98
C ARG A 36 23.23 -0.69 20.39
N GLY A 37 23.42 -0.33 19.13
CA GLY A 37 24.65 -0.46 18.36
C GLY A 37 24.68 -1.65 17.39
N GLY A 38 25.79 -1.78 16.66
CA GLY A 38 26.01 -2.75 15.59
C GLY A 38 25.42 -2.34 14.24
N THR A 39 25.64 -3.17 13.21
CA THR A 39 25.10 -2.96 11.86
C THR A 39 23.90 -3.88 11.62
N MET A 40 22.81 -3.35 11.06
CA MET A 40 21.73 -4.16 10.48
C MET A 40 21.84 -4.14 8.96
N ARG A 41 21.81 -5.32 8.32
CA ARG A 41 21.83 -5.46 6.86
C ARG A 41 20.48 -5.98 6.39
N ILE A 42 19.81 -5.27 5.49
CA ILE A 42 18.51 -5.64 4.91
C ILE A 42 18.72 -6.04 3.45
N GLY A 43 18.39 -7.28 3.09
CA GLY A 43 18.23 -7.67 1.69
C GLY A 43 16.84 -7.27 1.20
N HIS A 44 16.76 -6.33 0.27
CA HIS A 44 15.50 -5.71 -0.16
C HIS A 44 15.19 -6.00 -1.62
N LEU A 45 13.91 -6.27 -1.92
CA LEU A 45 13.39 -6.31 -3.29
C LEU A 45 12.95 -4.92 -3.78
N GLY A 46 12.86 -4.73 -5.09
CA GLY A 46 12.27 -3.53 -5.70
C GLY A 46 13.18 -2.31 -5.75
N GLY A 47 14.51 -2.51 -5.76
CA GLY A 47 15.46 -1.43 -6.10
C GLY A 47 15.84 -1.45 -7.58
N ALA A 48 16.04 -0.29 -8.18
CA ALA A 48 16.38 -0.11 -9.59
C ALA A 48 17.46 0.96 -9.81
N THR A 49 18.18 0.90 -10.94
CA THR A 49 19.23 1.89 -11.27
C THR A 49 18.68 3.28 -11.60
N SER A 50 17.35 3.44 -11.66
CA SER A 50 16.62 4.70 -11.79
C SER A 50 16.22 5.31 -10.43
N ASP A 51 16.50 4.64 -9.31
CA ASP A 51 16.11 5.08 -7.97
C ASP A 51 16.73 6.44 -7.63
N SER A 52 15.93 7.36 -7.09
CA SER A 52 16.35 8.69 -6.63
C SER A 52 15.84 8.96 -5.23
N ILE A 53 16.58 9.79 -4.46
CA ILE A 53 16.14 10.28 -3.15
C ILE A 53 15.12 11.43 -3.25
N ASP A 54 14.81 11.91 -4.46
CA ASP A 54 13.71 12.84 -4.74
C ASP A 54 12.35 12.22 -4.33
N PRO A 55 11.65 12.77 -3.32
CA PRO A 55 10.37 12.23 -2.84
C PRO A 55 9.24 12.30 -3.85
N ALA A 56 9.35 13.10 -4.92
CA ALA A 56 8.40 13.04 -6.01
C ALA A 56 8.40 11.66 -6.69
N THR A 57 9.56 11.02 -6.78
CA THR A 57 9.82 9.82 -7.59
C THR A 57 9.73 8.48 -6.83
N TYR A 58 9.34 8.49 -5.57
CA TYR A 58 9.38 7.30 -4.70
C TYR A 58 8.46 6.17 -5.16
N ALA A 59 9.06 5.03 -5.49
CA ALA A 59 8.40 3.74 -5.58
C ALA A 59 8.64 2.90 -4.30
N ALA A 60 7.74 1.96 -4.01
CA ALA A 60 7.89 1.07 -2.86
C ALA A 60 9.12 0.16 -3.03
N GLY A 61 10.18 0.43 -2.24
CA GLY A 61 11.50 -0.15 -2.44
C GLY A 61 12.50 0.32 -1.37
N PRO A 62 13.80 0.03 -1.53
CA PRO A 62 14.82 0.32 -0.52
C PRO A 62 14.96 1.83 -0.22
N VAL A 63 14.75 2.71 -1.20
CA VAL A 63 14.77 4.17 -0.98
C VAL A 63 13.70 4.60 0.03
N VAL A 64 12.45 4.18 -0.15
CA VAL A 64 11.36 4.51 0.78
C VAL A 64 11.67 4.02 2.19
N THR A 65 12.19 2.79 2.33
CA THR A 65 12.62 2.23 3.61
C THR A 65 13.71 3.07 4.28
N ALA A 66 14.68 3.56 3.51
CA ALA A 66 15.77 4.39 4.00
C ALA A 66 15.32 5.82 4.35
N MET A 67 14.56 6.47 3.47
CA MET A 67 14.16 7.86 3.62
C MET A 67 13.08 8.05 4.69
N LEU A 68 12.27 7.02 5.01
CA LEU A 68 11.43 6.99 6.21
C LEU A 68 12.21 6.79 7.53
N ALA A 69 13.52 6.55 7.47
CA ALA A 69 14.43 6.55 8.63
C ALA A 69 15.29 7.83 8.72
N VAL A 70 15.61 8.45 7.57
CA VAL A 70 16.33 9.73 7.47
C VAL A 70 15.42 10.94 7.69
N CYS A 71 14.19 10.91 7.19
CA CYS A 71 13.21 11.99 7.28
C CYS A 71 11.99 11.59 8.13
N ASN A 72 11.16 12.56 8.51
CA ASN A 72 9.90 12.35 9.23
C ASN A 72 8.73 13.03 8.49
N ASN A 73 7.50 12.63 8.83
CA ASN A 73 6.25 13.16 8.28
C ASN A 73 5.61 14.10 9.32
N LEU A 74 4.57 14.84 8.95
CA LEU A 74 3.74 15.56 9.94
C LEU A 74 3.05 14.61 10.92
N VAL A 75 2.55 13.48 10.42
CA VAL A 75 1.77 12.47 11.15
C VAL A 75 2.39 11.09 10.89
N GLU A 76 2.36 10.18 11.87
CA GLU A 76 2.66 8.75 11.64
C GLU A 76 1.46 7.84 11.93
N ILE A 77 1.50 6.58 11.49
CA ILE A 77 0.51 5.57 11.88
C ILE A 77 1.03 4.77 13.10
N ASP A 78 0.17 4.45 14.07
CA ASP A 78 0.52 3.51 15.16
C ASP A 78 0.49 2.02 14.73
N ALA A 79 0.65 1.10 15.68
CA ALA A 79 0.51 -0.33 15.42
C ALA A 79 -0.95 -0.79 15.21
N ALA A 80 -1.92 0.09 15.46
CA ALA A 80 -3.36 -0.18 15.37
C ALA A 80 -4.03 0.40 14.13
N GLY A 81 -3.33 1.23 13.33
CA GLY A 81 -3.85 1.85 12.12
C GLY A 81 -4.34 3.29 12.28
N ASN A 82 -4.13 3.93 13.45
CA ASN A 82 -4.60 5.29 13.71
C ASN A 82 -3.50 6.34 13.46
N PRO A 83 -3.85 7.58 13.11
CA PRO A 83 -2.89 8.68 13.01
C PRO A 83 -2.39 9.09 14.39
N GLN A 84 -1.10 9.41 14.49
CA GLN A 84 -0.42 9.85 15.71
C GLN A 84 0.52 11.04 15.44
N PRO A 85 0.75 11.92 16.44
CA PRO A 85 1.73 12.99 16.37
C PRO A 85 3.13 12.54 15.91
N GLU A 86 3.75 13.31 15.02
CA GLU A 86 5.16 13.16 14.67
C GLU A 86 5.90 14.51 14.64
N LEU A 87 6.09 15.13 13.46
CA LEU A 87 6.61 16.50 13.39
C LEU A 87 5.53 17.51 13.79
N ALA A 88 4.25 17.21 13.54
CA ALA A 88 3.15 17.87 14.20
C ALA A 88 2.88 17.21 15.57
N GLU A 89 2.87 18.00 16.64
CA GLU A 89 2.53 17.55 18.00
C GLU A 89 1.01 17.41 18.19
N SER A 90 0.24 18.17 17.42
CA SER A 90 -1.22 18.14 17.38
C SER A 90 -1.73 18.75 16.07
N TRP A 91 -3.00 18.50 15.77
CA TRP A 91 -3.72 19.15 14.67
C TRP A 91 -5.18 19.41 15.04
N GLU A 92 -5.77 20.40 14.39
CA GLU A 92 -7.17 20.82 14.54
C GLU A 92 -7.78 21.06 13.16
N THR A 93 -9.10 20.87 13.00
CA THR A 93 -9.80 21.09 11.73
C THR A 93 -11.16 21.78 11.94
N THR A 94 -11.65 22.44 10.89
CA THR A 94 -12.99 23.03 10.85
C THR A 94 -14.09 21.96 10.88
N SER A 95 -15.30 22.33 11.28
CA SER A 95 -16.43 21.38 11.41
C SER A 95 -16.95 20.81 10.07
N ASP A 96 -16.43 21.30 8.95
CA ASP A 96 -16.64 20.79 7.59
C ASP A 96 -15.39 20.08 7.01
N ALA A 97 -14.38 19.81 7.85
CA ALA A 97 -13.11 19.16 7.49
C ALA A 97 -12.32 19.83 6.34
N LYS A 98 -12.56 21.12 6.07
CA LYS A 98 -11.94 21.85 4.94
C LYS A 98 -10.62 22.55 5.26
N SER A 99 -10.41 23.06 6.47
CA SER A 99 -9.15 23.70 6.85
C SER A 99 -8.51 22.92 7.99
N TRP A 100 -7.22 22.61 7.87
CA TRP A 100 -6.47 21.78 8.82
C TRP A 100 -5.21 22.49 9.29
N THR A 101 -5.13 22.78 10.59
CA THR A 101 -3.97 23.43 11.21
C THR A 101 -3.13 22.39 11.97
N PHE A 102 -1.87 22.24 11.59
CA PHE A 102 -0.89 21.34 12.22
C PHE A 102 0.11 22.17 13.04
N ARG A 103 0.27 21.86 14.32
CA ARG A 103 1.21 22.54 15.23
C ARG A 103 2.53 21.77 15.30
N LEU A 104 3.63 22.38 14.86
CA LEU A 104 4.94 21.75 14.69
C LEU A 104 5.78 21.76 15.97
N ARG A 105 6.52 20.68 16.21
CA ARG A 105 7.40 20.52 17.37
C ARG A 105 8.61 21.46 17.33
N GLY A 106 8.91 22.11 18.45
CA GLY A 106 9.97 23.13 18.54
C GLY A 106 11.41 22.58 18.59
N ASP A 107 11.59 21.27 18.80
CA ASP A 107 12.88 20.59 19.01
C ASP A 107 13.39 19.82 17.78
N ALA A 108 12.58 19.61 16.73
CA ALA A 108 13.01 18.90 15.53
C ALA A 108 14.13 19.65 14.79
N ARG A 109 15.24 18.94 14.51
CA ARG A 109 16.39 19.46 13.76
C ARG A 109 16.71 18.58 12.56
N PHE A 110 17.03 19.18 11.42
CA PHE A 110 17.69 18.50 10.32
C PHE A 110 19.08 18.00 10.76
N SER A 111 19.67 17.09 9.99
CA SER A 111 20.98 16.48 10.27
C SER A 111 22.17 17.45 10.21
N ASP A 112 21.96 18.70 9.76
CA ASP A 112 22.93 19.80 9.82
C ASP A 112 22.72 20.75 11.03
N GLY A 113 21.72 20.48 11.88
CA GLY A 113 21.37 21.28 13.05
C GLY A 113 20.38 22.42 12.80
N ARG A 114 19.92 22.67 11.56
CA ARG A 114 18.84 23.64 11.29
C ARG A 114 17.53 23.20 11.94
N ALA A 115 16.72 24.16 12.38
CA ALA A 115 15.37 23.90 12.84
C ALA A 115 14.44 23.53 11.67
N CYS A 116 13.57 22.55 11.87
CA CYS A 116 12.45 22.29 10.96
C CYS A 116 11.34 23.32 11.23
N THR A 117 10.78 23.92 10.18
CA THR A 117 9.81 25.01 10.27
C THR A 117 8.63 24.81 9.32
N ALA A 118 7.63 25.68 9.42
CA ALA A 118 6.52 25.77 8.48
C ALA A 118 6.96 25.95 7.01
N ALA A 119 8.08 26.63 6.76
CA ALA A 119 8.59 26.84 5.40
C ALA A 119 9.09 25.54 4.75
N ASP A 120 9.78 24.69 5.51
CA ASP A 120 10.27 23.38 5.05
C ASP A 120 9.11 22.44 4.71
N VAL A 121 8.05 22.49 5.52
CA VAL A 121 6.80 21.76 5.28
C VAL A 121 6.13 22.24 3.99
N ILE A 122 5.97 23.55 3.81
CA ILE A 122 5.36 24.14 2.60
C ILE A 122 6.16 23.78 1.35
N ALA A 123 7.50 23.86 1.39
CA ALA A 123 8.37 23.45 0.30
C ALA A 123 8.20 21.96 -0.03
N SER A 124 8.18 21.10 0.99
CA SER A 124 7.99 19.64 0.84
C SER A 124 6.68 19.31 0.14
N PHE A 125 5.54 19.87 0.61
CA PHE A 125 4.25 19.60 -0.02
C PHE A 125 4.09 20.25 -1.40
N ASN A 126 4.66 21.43 -1.66
CA ASN A 126 4.54 22.10 -2.96
C ASN A 126 5.36 21.41 -4.07
N HIS A 127 6.42 20.68 -3.73
CA HIS A 127 7.18 19.82 -4.67
C HIS A 127 6.27 18.81 -5.40
N HIS A 128 5.25 18.29 -4.70
CA HIS A 128 4.24 17.37 -5.25
C HIS A 128 3.05 18.09 -5.92
N ARG A 129 2.96 19.42 -5.86
CA ARG A 129 1.84 20.24 -6.40
C ARG A 129 2.21 21.06 -7.63
N GLY A 130 3.50 21.27 -7.90
CA GLY A 130 3.96 22.07 -9.05
C GLY A 130 3.45 21.55 -10.40
N GLU A 131 3.20 22.46 -11.36
CA GLU A 131 2.62 22.14 -12.67
C GLU A 131 3.35 20.98 -13.37
N ASN A 132 4.68 21.07 -13.44
CA ASN A 132 5.57 20.09 -14.07
C ASN A 132 5.99 18.92 -13.14
N THR A 133 5.42 18.78 -11.93
CA THR A 133 5.78 17.67 -11.04
C THR A 133 5.33 16.33 -11.62
N THR A 134 6.25 15.35 -11.56
CA THR A 134 6.07 13.95 -11.97
C THR A 134 5.50 13.08 -10.85
N SER A 135 5.18 13.66 -9.69
CA SER A 135 4.96 12.86 -8.48
C SER A 135 3.68 12.01 -8.49
N GLY A 136 3.80 10.76 -8.06
CA GLY A 136 2.65 9.87 -7.80
C GLY A 136 1.67 10.43 -6.76
N ALA A 137 2.15 11.25 -5.82
CA ALA A 137 1.31 11.90 -4.81
C ALA A 137 0.54 13.15 -5.30
N LYS A 138 0.73 13.58 -6.55
CA LYS A 138 0.06 14.77 -7.14
C LYS A 138 -1.47 14.67 -7.08
N GLY A 139 -2.02 13.47 -7.32
CA GLY A 139 -3.46 13.21 -7.21
C GLY A 139 -3.98 13.39 -5.78
N SER A 140 -3.27 12.86 -4.79
CA SER A 140 -3.63 12.95 -3.37
C SER A 140 -3.68 14.40 -2.86
N LEU A 141 -2.83 15.28 -3.38
CA LEU A 141 -2.82 16.72 -3.05
C LEU A 141 -3.68 17.59 -3.97
N ALA A 142 -4.35 17.04 -5.00
CA ALA A 142 -5.20 17.82 -5.90
C ALA A 142 -6.41 18.46 -5.18
N GLN A 143 -6.78 17.95 -4.00
CA GLN A 143 -7.78 18.54 -3.12
C GLN A 143 -7.28 19.76 -2.31
N VAL A 144 -5.96 19.97 -2.22
CA VAL A 144 -5.34 21.06 -1.46
C VAL A 144 -5.28 22.30 -2.34
N VAL A 145 -6.03 23.34 -1.98
CA VAL A 145 -6.06 24.63 -2.68
C VAL A 145 -4.86 25.47 -2.25
N ASP A 146 -4.57 25.54 -0.96
CA ASP A 146 -3.55 26.43 -0.40
C ASP A 146 -2.83 25.82 0.82
N ILE A 147 -1.60 26.27 1.08
CA ILE A 147 -0.76 25.83 2.21
C ILE A 147 -0.03 27.05 2.78
N LYS A 148 -0.37 27.41 4.03
CA LYS A 148 0.05 28.66 4.68
C LYS A 148 0.85 28.40 5.94
N ALA A 149 1.77 29.30 6.26
CA ALA A 149 2.47 29.32 7.54
C ALA A 149 1.70 30.18 8.56
N ASP A 150 1.40 29.63 9.73
CA ASP A 150 0.95 30.37 10.91
C ASP A 150 2.14 30.55 11.86
N GLY A 151 2.93 31.59 11.58
CA GLY A 151 4.26 31.78 12.18
C GLY A 151 5.26 30.71 11.73
N THR A 152 6.27 30.42 12.55
CA THR A 152 7.33 29.44 12.22
C THR A 152 6.95 27.99 12.52
N ASN A 153 5.98 27.78 13.43
CA ASN A 153 5.71 26.49 14.07
C ASN A 153 4.29 25.98 13.82
N ALA A 154 3.58 26.47 12.80
CA ALA A 154 2.31 25.88 12.38
C ALA A 154 2.10 26.03 10.88
N VAL A 155 1.40 25.05 10.29
CA VAL A 155 0.98 25.05 8.89
C VAL A 155 -0.52 24.85 8.81
N ILE A 156 -1.18 25.60 7.94
CA ILE A 156 -2.60 25.49 7.62
C ILE A 156 -2.72 24.99 6.19
N PHE A 157 -3.44 23.88 5.99
CA PHE A 157 -3.86 23.40 4.67
C PHE A 157 -5.33 23.76 4.45
N ASP A 158 -5.64 24.41 3.33
CA ASP A 158 -7.03 24.69 2.92
C ASP A 158 -7.42 23.78 1.75
N LEU A 159 -8.53 23.07 1.91
CA LEU A 159 -9.03 22.05 0.98
C LEU A 159 -10.27 22.53 0.22
N GLU A 160 -10.38 22.12 -1.05
CA GLU A 160 -11.53 22.43 -1.92
C GLU A 160 -12.83 21.83 -1.35
N SER A 161 -12.74 20.63 -0.78
CA SER A 161 -13.84 19.91 -0.13
C SER A 161 -13.38 19.26 1.17
N GLY A 162 -14.31 19.01 2.09
CA GLY A 162 -13.98 18.44 3.40
C GLY A 162 -13.42 17.03 3.29
N ASN A 163 -12.30 16.75 3.98
CA ASN A 163 -11.73 15.41 4.06
C ASN A 163 -11.30 15.06 5.49
N ALA A 164 -12.07 14.22 6.16
CA ALA A 164 -11.82 13.70 7.50
C ALA A 164 -10.57 12.81 7.61
N ASP A 165 -10.13 12.21 6.50
CA ASP A 165 -8.91 11.39 6.44
C ASP A 165 -7.65 12.21 6.13
N PHE A 166 -7.73 13.54 6.01
CA PHE A 166 -6.58 14.35 5.58
C PHE A 166 -5.34 14.13 6.46
N ALA A 167 -5.49 14.07 7.79
CA ALA A 167 -4.38 13.75 8.69
C ALA A 167 -3.80 12.32 8.50
N MET A 168 -4.61 11.35 8.08
CA MET A 168 -4.12 10.01 7.69
C MET A 168 -3.38 10.05 6.34
N LEU A 169 -3.84 10.86 5.39
CA LEU A 169 -3.18 11.06 4.10
C LEU A 169 -1.75 11.58 4.26
N LEU A 170 -1.48 12.44 5.24
CA LEU A 170 -0.15 13.01 5.50
C LEU A 170 0.87 12.00 6.07
N THR A 171 0.45 10.74 6.30
CA THR A 171 1.33 9.63 6.70
C THR A 171 1.99 8.90 5.51
N ASP A 172 1.57 9.21 4.28
CA ASP A 172 2.11 8.61 3.06
C ASP A 172 3.61 8.89 2.88
N TYR A 173 4.32 7.94 2.26
CA TYR A 173 5.77 7.95 2.20
C TYR A 173 6.38 9.03 1.30
N HIS A 174 5.61 9.63 0.38
CA HIS A 174 6.07 10.77 -0.39
C HIS A 174 6.18 12.04 0.49
N PHE A 175 5.29 12.21 1.47
CA PHE A 175 5.17 13.43 2.29
C PHE A 175 6.17 13.54 3.45
N VAL A 176 7.40 13.05 3.22
CA VAL A 176 8.53 13.26 4.12
C VAL A 176 8.99 14.73 4.06
N ILE A 177 9.27 15.31 5.23
CA ILE A 177 9.70 16.70 5.33
C ILE A 177 11.22 16.80 5.19
N MET A 178 11.67 17.54 4.17
CA MET A 178 13.07 17.87 3.88
C MET A 178 13.27 19.39 3.95
N PRO A 179 14.52 19.92 3.95
CA PRO A 179 14.74 21.36 4.05
C PRO A 179 14.17 22.15 2.88
N GLY A 180 13.62 23.33 3.17
CA GLY A 180 13.29 24.32 2.16
C GLY A 180 14.51 25.13 1.70
N ARG A 181 14.52 25.51 0.41
CA ARG A 181 15.43 26.51 -0.16
C ARG A 181 14.89 27.92 0.05
N ALA A 182 15.75 28.91 -0.08
CA ALA A 182 15.39 30.33 0.11
C ALA A 182 14.41 30.88 -0.96
N ASP A 183 14.22 30.17 -2.06
CA ASP A 183 13.23 30.45 -3.11
C ASP A 183 11.89 29.71 -2.90
N GLY A 184 11.76 28.91 -1.84
CA GLY A 184 10.57 28.11 -1.52
C GLY A 184 10.53 26.73 -2.19
N THR A 185 11.56 26.34 -2.97
CA THR A 185 11.67 24.98 -3.54
C THR A 185 12.25 23.99 -2.51
N LEU A 186 12.17 22.70 -2.80
CA LEU A 186 12.66 21.62 -1.93
C LEU A 186 14.15 21.34 -2.14
N ASP A 187 14.90 21.09 -1.08
CA ASP A 187 16.35 20.77 -1.10
C ASP A 187 16.62 19.26 -0.95
N TRP A 188 15.95 18.43 -1.75
CA TRP A 188 15.99 16.96 -1.63
C TRP A 188 17.37 16.38 -1.97
N GLU A 189 18.13 17.03 -2.85
CA GLU A 189 19.49 16.67 -3.25
C GLU A 189 20.48 16.69 -2.06
N SER A 190 20.14 17.39 -0.97
CA SER A 190 20.95 17.46 0.24
C SER A 190 20.98 16.14 1.04
N GLY A 191 19.98 15.26 0.85
CA GLY A 191 19.81 14.05 1.66
C GLY A 191 19.56 14.31 3.16
N LEU A 192 19.30 15.56 3.54
CA LEU A 192 19.08 15.96 4.93
C LEU A 192 17.66 15.66 5.40
N GLY A 193 17.52 15.24 6.66
CA GLY A 193 16.22 14.90 7.23
C GLY A 193 16.17 15.06 8.74
N THR A 194 14.96 15.04 9.29
CA THR A 194 14.63 15.20 10.71
C THR A 194 14.61 13.89 11.52
N GLY A 195 14.87 12.76 10.85
CA GLY A 195 14.77 11.41 11.38
C GLY A 195 15.96 10.93 12.21
N GLY A 196 16.00 9.62 12.48
CA GLY A 196 16.96 8.98 13.39
C GLY A 196 18.25 8.50 12.76
N TYR A 197 18.39 8.67 11.45
CA TYR A 197 19.55 8.29 10.67
C TYR A 197 19.96 9.41 9.70
N VAL A 198 21.20 9.40 9.24
CA VAL A 198 21.71 10.23 8.15
C VAL A 198 21.98 9.34 6.94
N LEU A 199 21.63 9.81 5.74
CA LEU A 199 22.05 9.18 4.50
C LEU A 199 23.56 9.39 4.30
N THR A 200 24.33 8.32 4.14
CA THR A 200 25.79 8.39 3.96
C THR A 200 26.27 7.85 2.61
N GLU A 201 25.48 7.00 1.96
CA GLU A 201 25.80 6.40 0.67
C GLU A 201 24.49 6.02 -0.03
N HIS A 202 24.38 6.31 -1.34
CA HIS A 202 23.32 5.82 -2.20
C HIS A 202 23.91 5.39 -3.54
N GLU A 203 23.84 4.10 -3.83
CA GLU A 203 24.16 3.48 -5.11
C GLU A 203 22.84 2.94 -5.69
N PRO A 204 22.15 3.69 -6.59
CA PRO A 204 20.84 3.32 -7.13
C PRO A 204 20.79 1.87 -7.66
N GLY A 205 19.80 1.11 -7.19
CA GLY A 205 19.64 -0.30 -7.58
C GLY A 205 20.68 -1.27 -6.98
N VAL A 206 21.58 -0.80 -6.11
CA VAL A 206 22.64 -1.63 -5.48
C VAL A 206 22.57 -1.56 -3.96
N ARG A 207 22.73 -0.37 -3.36
CA ARG A 207 23.00 -0.22 -1.92
C ARG A 207 22.64 1.16 -1.38
N ILE A 208 22.16 1.22 -0.15
CA ILE A 208 21.99 2.45 0.63
C ILE A 208 22.62 2.23 2.01
N THR A 209 23.45 3.16 2.47
CA THR A 209 24.10 3.08 3.79
C THR A 209 23.70 4.28 4.65
N LEU A 210 23.18 3.99 5.84
CA LEU A 210 22.70 4.96 6.82
C LEU A 210 23.52 4.87 8.12
N THR A 211 23.79 6.01 8.77
CA THR A 211 24.42 6.06 10.11
C THR A 211 23.52 6.73 11.13
N ARG A 212 23.58 6.31 12.40
CA ARG A 212 22.66 6.79 13.45
C ARG A 212 22.89 8.26 13.81
N ARG A 213 21.78 8.96 14.04
CA ARG A 213 21.73 10.22 14.80
C ARG A 213 21.51 9.97 16.28
N ASP A 214 22.50 10.32 17.10
CA ASP A 214 22.35 10.29 18.57
C ASP A 214 21.63 11.53 19.12
N ASP A 215 21.46 12.59 18.31
CA ASP A 215 20.68 13.80 18.62
C ASP A 215 19.19 13.70 18.25
N TYR A 216 18.72 12.52 17.82
CA TYR A 216 17.34 12.35 17.35
C TYR A 216 16.31 12.60 18.47
N TRP A 217 15.38 13.50 18.20
CA TRP A 217 14.33 13.93 19.13
C TRP A 217 13.44 12.76 19.60
N LYS A 218 13.16 11.80 18.72
CA LYS A 218 12.21 10.68 18.98
C LYS A 218 12.89 9.56 19.77
N GLN A 219 12.78 9.63 21.09
CA GLN A 219 13.40 8.68 22.03
C GLN A 219 12.96 7.22 21.79
N GLY A 220 13.84 6.27 22.14
CA GLY A 220 13.60 4.83 21.96
C GLY A 220 13.65 4.33 20.51
N ARG A 221 14.14 5.16 19.57
CA ARG A 221 14.31 4.84 18.15
C ARG A 221 15.79 4.87 17.74
N ALA A 222 16.06 4.43 16.51
CA ALA A 222 17.39 4.32 15.91
C ALA A 222 18.34 3.51 16.80
N TRP A 223 18.31 2.19 16.63
CA TRP A 223 18.99 1.26 17.53
C TRP A 223 20.37 0.86 17.03
N PHE A 224 20.50 0.50 15.76
CA PHE A 224 21.77 0.15 15.12
C PHE A 224 22.66 1.40 14.96
N ASP A 225 24.00 1.24 14.96
CA ASP A 225 24.95 2.30 14.59
C ASP A 225 24.89 2.60 13.09
N THR A 226 24.74 1.53 12.29
CA THR A 226 24.68 1.57 10.83
C THR A 226 23.53 0.70 10.32
N VAL A 227 22.85 1.13 9.26
CA VAL A 227 21.90 0.30 8.51
C VAL A 227 22.34 0.25 7.05
N GLU A 228 22.58 -0.95 6.52
CA GLU A 228 22.80 -1.20 5.10
C GLU A 228 21.52 -1.78 4.50
N LEU A 229 21.02 -1.19 3.42
CA LEU A 229 19.99 -1.77 2.57
C LEU A 229 20.66 -2.21 1.28
N ARG A 230 20.55 -3.49 0.94
CA ARG A 230 21.16 -4.11 -0.25
C ARG A 230 20.05 -4.55 -1.20
N THR A 231 20.07 -4.07 -2.43
CA THR A 231 19.10 -4.46 -3.46
C THR A 231 19.43 -5.88 -3.94
N ILE A 232 18.55 -6.83 -3.65
CA ILE A 232 18.66 -8.22 -4.09
C ILE A 232 17.28 -8.63 -4.62
N ASN A 233 17.01 -8.34 -5.90
CA ASN A 233 15.65 -8.49 -6.46
C ASN A 233 15.22 -9.96 -6.62
N ASP A 234 16.13 -10.87 -7.01
CA ASP A 234 15.82 -12.31 -7.04
C ASP A 234 15.54 -12.86 -5.63
N ALA A 235 14.40 -13.52 -5.48
CA ALA A 235 13.96 -14.10 -4.21
C ALA A 235 14.91 -15.20 -3.73
N THR A 236 15.42 -16.05 -4.64
CA THR A 236 16.28 -17.18 -4.26
C THR A 236 17.62 -16.68 -3.71
N ALA A 237 18.26 -15.72 -4.39
CA ALA A 237 19.48 -15.06 -3.93
C ALA A 237 19.27 -14.33 -2.61
N ARG A 238 18.15 -13.60 -2.45
CA ARG A 238 17.80 -12.87 -1.22
C ARG A 238 17.59 -13.82 -0.03
N GLN A 239 16.88 -14.93 -0.22
CA GLN A 239 16.73 -15.99 0.78
C GLN A 239 18.08 -16.63 1.15
N ASN A 240 18.94 -16.92 0.16
CA ASN A 240 20.27 -17.47 0.40
C ASN A 240 21.17 -16.50 1.19
N ALA A 241 21.13 -15.20 0.90
CA ALA A 241 21.89 -14.18 1.63
C ALA A 241 21.50 -14.08 3.11
N LEU A 242 20.24 -14.39 3.46
CA LEU A 242 19.81 -14.51 4.86
C LEU A 242 20.33 -15.81 5.50
N ILE A 243 20.26 -16.93 4.78
CA ILE A 243 20.74 -18.25 5.25
C ILE A 243 22.25 -18.24 5.52
N THR A 244 23.04 -17.54 4.70
CA THR A 244 24.50 -17.36 4.90
C THR A 244 24.85 -16.31 5.96
N GLY A 245 23.87 -15.52 6.42
CA GLY A 245 24.11 -14.39 7.33
C GLY A 245 24.81 -13.20 6.66
N GLU A 246 24.76 -13.09 5.33
CA GLU A 246 25.21 -11.90 4.60
C GLU A 246 24.26 -10.71 4.84
N VAL A 247 22.97 -10.97 5.00
CA VAL A 247 21.96 -10.02 5.48
C VAL A 247 21.28 -10.56 6.75
N ASP A 248 20.69 -9.65 7.53
CA ASP A 248 20.04 -9.93 8.82
C ASP A 248 18.50 -9.99 8.72
N VAL A 249 17.93 -9.29 7.74
CA VAL A 249 16.49 -9.22 7.44
C VAL A 249 16.29 -9.26 5.93
N ILE A 250 15.21 -9.90 5.46
CA ILE A 250 14.74 -9.82 4.07
C ILE A 250 13.23 -9.61 4.02
N ASN A 251 12.74 -8.99 2.94
CA ASN A 251 11.31 -8.90 2.62
C ASN A 251 10.91 -9.81 1.46
N GLY A 252 9.60 -10.10 1.36
CA GLY A 252 8.97 -10.83 0.26
C GLY A 252 9.70 -12.12 -0.12
N PRO A 253 9.88 -13.08 0.80
CA PRO A 253 10.36 -14.42 0.43
C PRO A 253 9.36 -15.10 -0.52
N ASP A 254 9.84 -16.02 -1.35
CA ASP A 254 8.94 -16.91 -2.09
C ASP A 254 8.13 -17.79 -1.11
N LEU A 255 6.81 -17.69 -1.18
CA LEU A 255 5.87 -18.38 -0.29
C LEU A 255 5.95 -19.90 -0.44
N SER A 256 6.25 -20.41 -1.64
CA SER A 256 6.32 -21.85 -1.90
C SER A 256 7.51 -22.51 -1.17
N THR A 257 8.61 -21.77 -1.01
CA THR A 257 9.82 -22.20 -0.27
C THR A 257 9.88 -21.71 1.18
N LEU A 258 8.99 -20.81 1.60
CA LEU A 258 8.98 -20.19 2.94
C LEU A 258 8.96 -21.20 4.09
N HIS A 259 8.25 -22.31 3.91
CA HIS A 259 8.19 -23.43 4.86
C HIS A 259 9.55 -24.13 5.09
N LEU A 260 10.55 -23.91 4.22
CA LEU A 260 11.93 -24.36 4.39
C LEU A 260 12.74 -23.38 5.24
N LEU A 261 12.51 -22.06 5.07
CA LEU A 261 13.14 -21.01 5.90
C LEU A 261 12.69 -21.12 7.35
N GLN A 262 11.39 -21.33 7.60
CA GLN A 262 10.83 -21.57 8.93
C GLN A 262 11.46 -22.77 9.67
N ARG A 263 12.13 -23.69 8.95
CA ARG A 263 12.81 -24.87 9.53
C ARG A 263 14.29 -24.61 9.81
N GLN A 264 14.86 -23.48 9.37
CA GLN A 264 16.25 -23.14 9.65
C GLN A 264 16.40 -22.62 11.09
N PRO A 265 17.31 -23.19 11.91
CA PRO A 265 17.59 -22.66 13.24
C PRO A 265 18.09 -21.21 13.17
N GLY A 266 17.57 -20.35 14.03
CA GLY A 266 17.98 -18.95 14.11
C GLY A 266 17.37 -18.02 13.05
N LEU A 267 16.39 -18.47 12.27
CA LEU A 267 15.53 -17.59 11.46
C LEU A 267 14.11 -17.51 12.05
N HIS A 268 13.46 -16.36 11.87
CA HIS A 268 12.09 -16.10 12.30
C HIS A 268 11.29 -15.42 11.20
N LEU A 269 10.07 -15.92 10.98
CA LEU A 269 9.07 -15.24 10.18
C LEU A 269 8.55 -14.01 10.92
N VAL A 270 8.34 -12.91 10.19
CA VAL A 270 7.55 -11.76 10.65
C VAL A 270 6.47 -11.52 9.61
N GLU A 271 5.25 -11.89 9.99
CA GLU A 271 4.07 -11.89 9.13
C GLU A 271 3.05 -10.89 9.68
N VAL A 272 2.47 -10.10 8.78
CA VAL A 272 1.61 -8.96 9.10
C VAL A 272 0.43 -8.97 8.11
N PRO A 273 -0.84 -8.93 8.56
CA PRO A 273 -1.98 -8.71 7.67
C PRO A 273 -1.80 -7.43 6.85
N GLY A 274 -1.99 -7.53 5.53
CA GLY A 274 -1.83 -6.39 4.62
C GLY A 274 -3.15 -5.73 4.23
N THR A 275 -3.05 -4.56 3.61
CA THR A 275 -4.10 -3.98 2.77
C THR A 275 -4.05 -4.54 1.33
N ALA A 276 -2.99 -5.28 1.00
CA ALA A 276 -2.78 -5.87 -0.31
C ALA A 276 -3.81 -6.96 -0.64
N HIS A 277 -4.26 -6.99 -1.88
CA HIS A 277 -5.23 -7.96 -2.39
C HIS A 277 -5.04 -8.21 -3.89
N TYR A 278 -5.41 -9.41 -4.33
CA TYR A 278 -5.47 -9.76 -5.75
C TYR A 278 -6.87 -9.52 -6.30
N THR A 279 -6.97 -9.13 -7.57
CA THR A 279 -8.24 -8.80 -8.22
C THR A 279 -8.40 -9.53 -9.56
N MET A 280 -9.65 -9.88 -9.87
CA MET A 280 -10.07 -10.26 -11.22
C MET A 280 -11.18 -9.29 -11.66
N PRO A 281 -10.82 -8.11 -12.20
CA PRO A 281 -11.79 -7.11 -12.61
C PRO A 281 -12.44 -7.47 -13.96
N MET A 282 -13.76 -7.24 -14.04
CA MET A 282 -14.60 -7.42 -15.22
C MET A 282 -15.09 -6.06 -15.71
N PHE A 283 -14.94 -5.75 -17.00
CA PHE A 283 -15.44 -4.50 -17.59
C PHE A 283 -16.98 -4.47 -17.63
N THR A 284 -17.58 -3.75 -16.69
CA THR A 284 -19.05 -3.71 -16.49
C THR A 284 -19.83 -2.95 -17.57
N ASP A 285 -19.14 -2.38 -18.56
CA ASP A 285 -19.68 -1.79 -19.79
C ASP A 285 -19.55 -2.72 -21.02
N VAL A 286 -19.01 -3.93 -20.84
CA VAL A 286 -18.77 -4.91 -21.91
C VAL A 286 -19.51 -6.22 -21.62
N ALA A 287 -20.34 -6.67 -22.57
CA ALA A 287 -21.02 -7.95 -22.48
C ALA A 287 -20.01 -9.13 -22.46
N PRO A 288 -20.20 -10.17 -21.62
CA PRO A 288 -21.39 -10.45 -20.81
C PRO A 288 -21.35 -9.89 -19.37
N PHE A 289 -20.34 -9.09 -19.02
CA PHE A 289 -20.11 -8.60 -17.65
C PHE A 289 -20.97 -7.38 -17.28
N ASP A 290 -21.62 -6.75 -18.25
CA ASP A 290 -22.69 -5.77 -18.05
C ASP A 290 -23.83 -6.33 -17.19
N ASN A 291 -24.14 -7.62 -17.36
CA ASN A 291 -25.14 -8.32 -16.55
C ASN A 291 -24.61 -8.69 -15.15
N VAL A 292 -25.22 -8.12 -14.11
CA VAL A 292 -24.87 -8.39 -12.70
C VAL A 292 -25.00 -9.86 -12.30
N ASP A 293 -25.91 -10.63 -12.89
CA ASP A 293 -26.01 -12.06 -12.61
C ASP A 293 -24.84 -12.85 -13.21
N VAL A 294 -24.23 -12.41 -14.31
CA VAL A 294 -22.99 -13.03 -14.81
C VAL A 294 -21.84 -12.76 -13.83
N ARG A 295 -21.73 -11.53 -13.33
CA ARG A 295 -20.74 -11.15 -12.30
C ARG A 295 -20.91 -11.96 -11.01
N LEU A 296 -22.15 -12.08 -10.53
CA LEU A 296 -22.48 -12.89 -9.35
C LEU A 296 -22.19 -14.37 -9.56
N ALA A 297 -22.52 -14.93 -10.73
CA ALA A 297 -22.18 -16.31 -11.06
C ALA A 297 -20.67 -16.57 -10.94
N MET A 298 -19.84 -15.69 -11.52
CA MET A 298 -18.39 -15.76 -11.40
C MET A 298 -17.90 -15.57 -9.96
N LYS A 299 -18.48 -14.64 -9.19
CA LYS A 299 -18.15 -14.43 -7.76
C LYS A 299 -18.47 -15.65 -6.87
N TYR A 300 -19.51 -16.44 -7.18
CA TYR A 300 -19.80 -17.71 -6.50
C TYR A 300 -18.97 -18.90 -7.02
N ALA A 301 -18.43 -18.81 -8.25
CA ALA A 301 -17.65 -19.85 -8.89
C ALA A 301 -16.18 -19.94 -8.42
N VAL A 302 -15.68 -18.95 -7.68
CA VAL A 302 -14.32 -18.96 -7.11
C VAL A 302 -14.24 -19.75 -5.79
N ASN A 303 -13.32 -20.71 -5.71
CA ASN A 303 -12.92 -21.30 -4.44
C ASN A 303 -11.82 -20.44 -3.76
N ARG A 304 -12.25 -19.54 -2.86
CA ARG A 304 -11.39 -18.59 -2.14
C ARG A 304 -10.48 -19.28 -1.13
N ASP A 305 -10.97 -20.31 -0.44
CA ASP A 305 -10.20 -21.08 0.53
C ASP A 305 -9.04 -21.83 -0.14
N GLU A 306 -9.29 -22.47 -1.30
CA GLU A 306 -8.23 -23.11 -2.09
C GLU A 306 -7.21 -22.10 -2.64
N ILE A 307 -7.60 -20.86 -2.94
CA ILE A 307 -6.66 -19.81 -3.35
C ILE A 307 -5.73 -19.44 -2.18
N VAL A 308 -6.26 -19.23 -0.98
CA VAL A 308 -5.43 -18.94 0.21
C VAL A 308 -4.55 -20.14 0.58
N GLU A 309 -5.05 -21.37 0.48
CA GLU A 309 -4.27 -22.59 0.75
C GLU A 309 -3.16 -22.82 -0.28
N LYS A 310 -3.45 -22.70 -1.59
CA LYS A 310 -2.58 -23.22 -2.66
C LYS A 310 -1.75 -22.17 -3.40
N ILE A 311 -2.14 -20.89 -3.34
CA ILE A 311 -1.39 -19.77 -3.93
C ILE A 311 -0.65 -19.00 -2.83
N LEU A 312 -1.33 -18.71 -1.70
CA LEU A 312 -0.72 -18.02 -0.56
C LEU A 312 -0.10 -18.95 0.49
N PHE A 313 -0.25 -20.27 0.38
CA PHE A 313 0.27 -21.24 1.36
C PHE A 313 -0.20 -20.99 2.81
N GLY A 314 -1.40 -20.40 2.96
CA GLY A 314 -1.99 -19.96 4.24
C GLY A 314 -1.63 -18.53 4.65
N HIS A 315 -0.74 -17.84 3.92
CA HIS A 315 -0.24 -16.50 4.25
C HIS A 315 -1.14 -15.36 3.73
N GLY A 316 -2.40 -15.39 4.12
CA GLY A 316 -3.40 -14.40 3.76
C GLY A 316 -4.73 -14.64 4.45
N ALA A 317 -5.76 -13.95 3.98
CA ALA A 317 -7.15 -14.14 4.41
C ALA A 317 -8.08 -14.19 3.20
N VAL A 318 -9.20 -14.91 3.30
CA VAL A 318 -10.26 -14.84 2.28
C VAL A 318 -10.85 -13.43 2.27
N ALA A 319 -11.14 -12.91 1.07
CA ALA A 319 -11.82 -11.64 0.88
C ALA A 319 -13.28 -11.86 0.46
N ASN A 320 -14.11 -10.82 0.59
CA ASN A 320 -15.55 -10.90 0.30
C ASN A 320 -15.94 -10.02 -0.90
N ASP A 321 -15.14 -10.05 -1.98
CA ASP A 321 -15.27 -9.16 -3.14
C ASP A 321 -15.32 -7.67 -2.75
N SER A 322 -14.54 -7.30 -1.73
CA SER A 322 -14.33 -5.94 -1.21
C SER A 322 -12.82 -5.66 -1.15
N PRO A 323 -12.35 -4.47 -1.55
CA PRO A 323 -10.93 -4.09 -1.53
C PRO A 323 -10.45 -3.67 -0.12
N ILE A 324 -11.36 -3.54 0.84
CA ILE A 324 -11.07 -3.09 2.20
C ILE A 324 -10.70 -4.31 3.05
N ALA A 325 -9.49 -4.31 3.62
CA ALA A 325 -8.92 -5.44 4.34
C ALA A 325 -9.20 -5.36 5.85
N PRO A 326 -9.06 -6.47 6.61
CA PRO A 326 -9.10 -6.46 8.09
C PRO A 326 -8.04 -5.55 8.76
N ALA A 327 -7.09 -5.03 7.99
CA ALA A 327 -6.11 -4.01 8.41
C ALA A 327 -6.69 -2.58 8.43
N ASN A 328 -7.73 -2.30 7.64
CA ASN A 328 -8.37 -0.98 7.55
C ASN A 328 -9.36 -0.71 8.69
N ARG A 329 -9.76 0.55 8.86
CA ARG A 329 -10.42 1.07 10.08
C ARG A 329 -11.93 0.81 10.14
N PHE A 330 -12.58 0.77 8.99
CA PHE A 330 -14.02 0.57 8.80
C PHE A 330 -14.33 -0.72 8.01
N TYR A 331 -13.44 -1.71 8.10
CA TYR A 331 -13.63 -3.05 7.52
C TYR A 331 -14.96 -3.68 7.95
N ALA A 332 -15.80 -4.04 6.97
CA ALA A 332 -17.11 -4.66 7.18
C ALA A 332 -16.99 -6.18 7.38
N GLY A 333 -16.32 -6.58 8.46
CA GLY A 333 -16.18 -7.99 8.86
C GLY A 333 -17.49 -8.67 9.31
N ASP A 334 -18.62 -7.97 9.25
CA ASP A 334 -19.96 -8.47 9.56
C ASP A 334 -20.82 -8.76 8.31
N LEU A 335 -20.29 -8.56 7.09
CA LEU A 335 -20.97 -9.00 5.87
C LEU A 335 -20.95 -10.53 5.76
N GLU A 336 -22.02 -11.12 5.21
CA GLU A 336 -22.05 -12.58 4.93
C GLU A 336 -20.95 -12.93 3.92
N GLN A 337 -20.02 -13.80 4.30
CA GLN A 337 -18.89 -14.21 3.46
C GLN A 337 -19.39 -15.02 2.25
N ARG A 338 -19.08 -14.55 1.04
CA ARG A 338 -19.38 -15.27 -0.20
C ARG A 338 -18.46 -16.48 -0.36
N SER A 339 -18.94 -17.62 0.13
CA SER A 339 -18.31 -18.93 -0.07
C SER A 339 -18.40 -19.38 -1.54
N TYR A 340 -17.61 -20.38 -1.88
CA TYR A 340 -17.77 -21.13 -3.13
C TYR A 340 -19.14 -21.84 -3.16
N ASP A 341 -19.91 -21.62 -4.21
CA ASP A 341 -21.23 -22.24 -4.42
C ASP A 341 -21.52 -22.41 -5.93
N PRO A 342 -21.17 -23.58 -6.52
CA PRO A 342 -21.40 -23.83 -7.95
C PRO A 342 -22.89 -23.95 -8.31
N GLU A 343 -23.81 -24.13 -7.35
CA GLU A 343 -25.26 -24.15 -7.63
C GLU A 343 -25.86 -22.74 -7.61
N ARG A 344 -25.41 -21.84 -6.72
CA ARG A 344 -25.68 -20.39 -6.86
C ARG A 344 -25.08 -19.84 -8.15
N SER A 345 -23.89 -20.30 -8.56
CA SER A 345 -23.31 -19.95 -9.87
C SER A 345 -24.27 -20.28 -11.01
N LYS A 346 -24.76 -21.53 -11.09
CA LYS A 346 -25.75 -21.97 -12.10
C LYS A 346 -27.08 -21.22 -12.00
N PHE A 347 -27.54 -20.92 -10.79
CA PHE A 347 -28.76 -20.14 -10.58
C PHE A 347 -28.63 -18.74 -11.19
N HIS A 348 -27.52 -18.06 -10.96
CA HIS A 348 -27.27 -16.74 -11.53
C HIS A 348 -27.03 -16.78 -13.04
N LEU A 349 -26.29 -17.76 -13.58
CA LEU A 349 -26.20 -17.96 -15.05
C LEU A 349 -27.61 -18.10 -15.68
N LYS A 350 -28.48 -18.93 -15.10
CA LYS A 350 -29.86 -19.10 -15.60
C LYS A 350 -30.70 -17.84 -15.49
N LYS A 351 -30.49 -17.02 -14.45
CA LYS A 351 -31.12 -15.71 -14.30
C LYS A 351 -30.61 -14.69 -15.32
N ALA A 352 -29.36 -14.84 -15.78
CA ALA A 352 -28.80 -14.14 -16.95
C ALA A 352 -29.25 -14.71 -18.31
N GLY A 353 -30.02 -15.80 -18.34
CA GLY A 353 -30.46 -16.48 -19.58
C GLY A 353 -29.45 -17.46 -20.17
N LEU A 354 -28.46 -17.90 -19.40
CA LEU A 354 -27.37 -18.78 -19.83
C LEU A 354 -27.41 -20.14 -19.11
N ASP A 355 -27.32 -21.24 -19.86
CA ASP A 355 -27.08 -22.59 -19.29
C ASP A 355 -25.57 -22.88 -19.08
N ARG A 356 -24.71 -22.21 -19.87
CA ARG A 356 -23.25 -22.20 -19.74
C ARG A 356 -22.72 -20.83 -20.13
N LEU A 357 -21.58 -20.46 -19.56
CA LEU A 357 -20.76 -19.33 -19.99
C LEU A 357 -19.44 -19.86 -20.54
N ALA A 358 -18.90 -19.24 -21.58
CA ALA A 358 -17.52 -19.42 -22.03
C ALA A 358 -16.85 -18.04 -22.03
N ILE A 359 -15.65 -17.93 -21.46
CA ILE A 359 -15.00 -16.64 -21.26
C ILE A 359 -13.47 -16.75 -21.31
N ASP A 360 -12.82 -15.72 -21.86
CA ASP A 360 -11.37 -15.57 -21.83
C ASP A 360 -10.94 -14.85 -20.54
N LEU A 361 -9.84 -15.31 -19.91
CA LEU A 361 -9.18 -14.66 -18.78
C LEU A 361 -7.71 -14.39 -19.13
N SER A 362 -7.34 -13.12 -19.27
CA SER A 362 -5.96 -12.67 -19.50
C SER A 362 -5.12 -12.73 -18.22
N ALA A 363 -4.04 -13.51 -18.21
CA ALA A 363 -3.20 -13.74 -17.04
C ALA A 363 -1.70 -13.75 -17.39
N ALA A 364 -0.88 -13.18 -16.52
CA ALA A 364 0.59 -13.22 -16.55
C ALA A 364 1.13 -13.14 -15.11
N ASP A 365 2.30 -13.73 -14.83
CA ASP A 365 2.87 -13.69 -13.47
C ASP A 365 3.48 -12.32 -13.12
N ALA A 366 3.57 -11.41 -14.10
CA ALA A 366 3.74 -9.97 -13.90
C ALA A 366 2.64 -9.32 -13.04
N ALA A 367 1.41 -9.86 -13.05
CA ALA A 367 0.35 -9.39 -12.15
C ALA A 367 0.70 -9.73 -10.69
N PHE A 368 1.08 -10.98 -10.43
CA PHE A 368 1.72 -11.43 -9.20
C PHE A 368 2.27 -12.85 -9.38
N SER A 369 3.27 -13.22 -8.58
CA SER A 369 3.84 -14.57 -8.62
C SER A 369 2.76 -15.64 -8.34
N GLY A 370 2.49 -16.50 -9.33
CA GLY A 370 1.46 -17.53 -9.23
C GLY A 370 0.09 -17.12 -9.77
N ALA A 371 -0.05 -15.97 -10.43
CA ALA A 371 -1.25 -15.56 -11.15
C ALA A 371 -1.72 -16.62 -12.17
N ILE A 372 -0.80 -17.25 -12.91
CA ILE A 372 -1.14 -18.34 -13.83
C ILE A 372 -1.72 -19.56 -13.09
N ASN A 373 -1.24 -19.85 -11.87
CA ASN A 373 -1.76 -20.92 -11.03
C ASN A 373 -3.13 -20.55 -10.44
N MET A 374 -3.35 -19.29 -10.04
CA MET A 374 -4.66 -18.81 -9.58
C MET A 374 -5.72 -18.90 -10.68
N ALA A 375 -5.39 -18.45 -11.90
CA ALA A 375 -6.27 -18.60 -13.07
C ALA A 375 -6.64 -20.08 -13.32
N THR A 376 -5.68 -20.98 -13.12
CA THR A 376 -5.88 -22.43 -13.29
C THR A 376 -6.79 -23.01 -12.19
N LEU A 377 -6.67 -22.58 -10.93
CA LEU A 377 -7.58 -22.99 -9.86
C LEU A 377 -9.00 -22.44 -10.09
N PHE A 378 -9.12 -21.18 -10.55
CA PHE A 378 -10.43 -20.61 -10.87
C PHE A 378 -11.09 -21.32 -12.06
N GLN A 379 -10.36 -21.62 -13.13
CA GLN A 379 -10.86 -22.45 -14.25
C GLN A 379 -11.44 -23.79 -13.74
N GLN A 380 -10.74 -24.47 -12.82
CA GLN A 380 -11.17 -25.75 -12.26
C GLN A 380 -12.43 -25.61 -11.39
N SER A 381 -12.51 -24.61 -10.51
CA SER A 381 -13.68 -24.41 -9.65
C SER A 381 -14.89 -23.87 -10.43
N ALA A 382 -14.66 -23.03 -11.45
CA ALA A 382 -15.72 -22.42 -12.24
C ALA A 382 -16.41 -23.39 -13.22
N ALA A 383 -15.68 -24.40 -13.72
CA ALA A 383 -16.25 -25.45 -14.56
C ALA A 383 -17.43 -26.17 -13.88
N ALA A 384 -17.33 -26.41 -12.56
CA ALA A 384 -18.42 -27.00 -11.78
C ALA A 384 -19.66 -26.10 -11.67
N GLY A 385 -19.48 -24.78 -11.78
CA GLY A 385 -20.53 -23.75 -11.82
C GLY A 385 -21.12 -23.47 -13.21
N GLY A 386 -20.68 -24.19 -14.25
CA GLY A 386 -21.13 -24.00 -15.64
C GLY A 386 -20.35 -22.97 -16.45
N ILE A 387 -19.22 -22.48 -15.94
CA ILE A 387 -18.38 -21.46 -16.57
C ILE A 387 -17.10 -22.11 -17.12
N ASP A 388 -16.89 -21.97 -18.42
CA ASP A 388 -15.75 -22.51 -19.16
C ASP A 388 -14.72 -21.39 -19.37
N ILE A 389 -13.60 -21.42 -18.64
CA ILE A 389 -12.60 -20.35 -18.67
C ILE A 389 -11.43 -20.76 -19.56
N ASN A 390 -11.19 -20.01 -20.62
CA ASN A 390 -9.98 -20.11 -21.43
C ASN A 390 -8.92 -19.14 -20.88
N ILE A 391 -7.76 -19.67 -20.47
CA ILE A 391 -6.69 -18.86 -19.86
C ILE A 391 -5.76 -18.35 -20.96
N LEU A 392 -5.89 -17.07 -21.29
CA LEU A 392 -4.97 -16.37 -22.19
C LEU A 392 -3.71 -16.01 -21.41
N ARG A 393 -2.62 -16.73 -21.65
CA ARG A 393 -1.30 -16.39 -21.12
C ARG A 393 -0.72 -15.22 -21.90
N GLU A 394 -0.76 -14.05 -21.29
CA GLU A 394 -0.21 -12.81 -21.85
C GLU A 394 1.32 -12.76 -21.59
N ALA A 395 2.01 -11.78 -22.20
CA ALA A 395 3.40 -11.50 -21.87
C ALA A 395 3.51 -10.71 -20.56
N ASP A 396 4.55 -11.01 -19.77
CA ASP A 396 4.88 -10.24 -18.55
C ASP A 396 5.36 -8.82 -18.90
N ASP A 397 6.13 -8.67 -19.98
CA ASP A 397 6.57 -7.37 -20.49
C ASP A 397 5.41 -6.59 -21.13
N GLY A 398 5.30 -5.31 -20.77
CA GLY A 398 4.23 -4.43 -21.21
C GLY A 398 2.82 -4.79 -20.69
N TYR A 399 2.67 -5.73 -19.74
CA TYR A 399 1.36 -6.18 -19.24
C TYR A 399 0.43 -5.01 -18.83
N TRP A 400 0.96 -4.07 -18.05
CA TRP A 400 0.23 -2.90 -17.54
C TRP A 400 -0.23 -1.92 -18.63
N SER A 401 0.41 -1.92 -19.80
CA SER A 401 0.06 -1.08 -20.94
C SER A 401 -0.89 -1.76 -21.93
N ASN A 402 -0.80 -3.09 -22.03
CA ASN A 402 -1.43 -3.90 -23.08
C ASN A 402 -2.59 -4.78 -22.60
N VAL A 403 -2.71 -5.04 -21.29
CA VAL A 403 -3.67 -5.96 -20.69
C VAL A 403 -4.55 -5.26 -19.65
N TRP A 404 -3.94 -4.74 -18.60
CA TRP A 404 -4.65 -3.99 -17.55
C TRP A 404 -5.26 -2.71 -18.12
N LEU A 405 -6.51 -2.40 -17.77
CA LEU A 405 -7.32 -1.34 -18.40
C LEU A 405 -7.40 -1.45 -19.95
N LYS A 406 -7.22 -2.65 -20.55
CA LYS A 406 -7.37 -2.91 -21.99
C LYS A 406 -8.19 -4.17 -22.32
N LYS A 407 -8.13 -5.22 -21.49
CA LYS A 407 -8.85 -6.49 -21.70
C LYS A 407 -10.08 -6.58 -20.78
N PRO A 408 -11.25 -7.04 -21.27
CA PRO A 408 -12.49 -7.11 -20.48
C PRO A 408 -12.45 -7.97 -19.21
N PHE A 409 -11.52 -8.92 -19.11
CA PHE A 409 -11.30 -9.74 -17.92
C PHE A 409 -9.84 -10.16 -17.81
N CYS A 410 -9.19 -9.81 -16.71
CA CYS A 410 -7.78 -10.07 -16.47
C CYS A 410 -7.48 -10.37 -14.98
N LEU A 411 -6.23 -10.73 -14.66
CA LEU A 411 -5.71 -10.73 -13.29
C LEU A 411 -4.97 -9.41 -13.00
N SER A 412 -5.15 -8.90 -11.79
CA SER A 412 -4.56 -7.65 -11.32
C SER A 412 -4.31 -7.73 -9.80
N TYR A 413 -3.73 -6.70 -9.22
CA TYR A 413 -3.53 -6.59 -7.77
C TYR A 413 -3.48 -5.13 -7.32
N TRP A 414 -3.70 -4.94 -6.03
CA TRP A 414 -3.46 -3.68 -5.35
C TRP A 414 -2.70 -3.92 -4.05
N ASN A 415 -1.85 -2.97 -3.67
CA ASN A 415 -1.32 -2.88 -2.30
C ASN A 415 -2.39 -2.38 -1.29
N GLY A 416 -3.61 -2.10 -1.75
CA GLY A 416 -4.64 -1.38 -1.00
C GLY A 416 -4.26 0.09 -0.76
N ARG A 417 -4.95 0.73 0.18
CA ARG A 417 -4.67 2.08 0.68
C ARG A 417 -4.89 2.16 2.20
N PRO A 418 -4.35 3.18 2.90
CA PRO A 418 -4.52 3.33 4.34
C PRO A 418 -5.99 3.50 4.76
N THR A 419 -6.79 4.24 3.98
CA THR A 419 -8.21 4.49 4.27
C THR A 419 -9.13 4.04 3.14
N GLU A 420 -10.39 3.84 3.51
CA GLU A 420 -11.47 3.43 2.63
C GLU A 420 -11.75 4.49 1.54
N ASP A 421 -11.64 5.78 1.86
CA ASP A 421 -11.85 6.88 0.92
C ASP A 421 -10.86 6.86 -0.26
N ASP A 422 -9.58 6.65 0.03
CA ASP A 422 -8.51 6.60 -0.96
C ASP A 422 -8.68 5.36 -1.87
N MET A 423 -8.87 4.17 -1.29
CA MET A 423 -9.05 2.94 -2.07
C MET A 423 -10.31 3.00 -2.96
N PHE A 424 -11.43 3.50 -2.43
CA PHE A 424 -12.67 3.60 -3.18
C PHE A 424 -12.66 4.76 -4.19
N GLY A 425 -12.09 5.91 -3.83
CA GLY A 425 -11.98 7.07 -4.70
C GLY A 425 -11.09 6.83 -5.93
N LEU A 426 -10.02 6.04 -5.77
CA LEU A 426 -9.03 5.80 -6.81
C LEU A 426 -9.41 4.68 -7.80
N VAL A 427 -10.12 3.65 -7.34
CA VAL A 427 -10.31 2.38 -8.09
C VAL A 427 -11.78 1.98 -8.27
N TYR A 428 -12.72 2.56 -7.51
CA TYR A 428 -14.14 2.17 -7.54
C TYR A 428 -15.12 3.33 -7.79
N ALA A 429 -14.66 4.57 -7.73
CA ALA A 429 -15.45 5.74 -8.09
C ALA A 429 -15.69 5.81 -9.61
N LYS A 430 -16.86 6.33 -9.99
CA LYS A 430 -17.30 6.39 -11.38
C LYS A 430 -16.43 7.39 -12.15
N GLY A 431 -15.63 6.88 -13.10
CA GLY A 431 -14.72 7.69 -13.91
C GLY A 431 -13.36 7.97 -13.27
N ALA A 432 -12.99 7.29 -12.18
CA ALA A 432 -11.60 7.29 -11.71
C ALA A 432 -10.69 6.59 -12.72
N GLU A 433 -9.49 7.14 -12.95
CA GLU A 433 -8.57 6.70 -14.01
C GLU A 433 -8.19 5.20 -13.90
N TRP A 434 -8.05 4.70 -12.67
CA TRP A 434 -7.64 3.32 -12.41
C TRP A 434 -8.82 2.42 -12.01
N ASN A 435 -10.05 2.77 -12.39
CA ASN A 435 -11.23 1.91 -12.21
C ASN A 435 -11.19 0.73 -13.18
N GLU A 436 -10.46 -0.31 -12.77
CA GLU A 436 -10.17 -1.51 -13.57
C GLU A 436 -11.39 -2.34 -13.99
N SER A 437 -12.58 -2.05 -13.46
CA SER A 437 -13.85 -2.70 -13.82
C SER A 437 -14.85 -1.78 -14.55
N HIS A 438 -14.48 -0.52 -14.78
CA HIS A 438 -15.36 0.56 -15.27
C HIS A 438 -16.66 0.77 -14.46
N TRP A 439 -16.78 0.18 -13.26
CA TRP A 439 -18.02 0.13 -12.49
C TRP A 439 -18.44 1.50 -11.97
N GLY A 440 -19.74 1.79 -12.03
CA GLY A 440 -20.29 3.08 -11.61
C GLY A 440 -21.68 2.95 -11.01
N ASN A 441 -21.76 2.96 -9.68
CA ASN A 441 -23.00 2.89 -8.91
C ASN A 441 -23.30 4.24 -8.24
N GLU A 442 -24.51 4.78 -8.44
CA GLU A 442 -24.85 6.14 -7.97
C GLU A 442 -24.89 6.25 -6.43
N ARG A 443 -25.40 5.23 -5.74
CA ARG A 443 -25.45 5.20 -4.27
C ARG A 443 -24.04 5.13 -3.67
N PHE A 444 -23.18 4.29 -4.24
CA PHE A 444 -21.77 4.19 -3.84
C PHE A 444 -21.03 5.54 -3.97
N ASN A 445 -21.20 6.23 -5.10
CA ASN A 445 -20.51 7.52 -5.33
C ASN A 445 -21.09 8.65 -4.45
N ALA A 446 -22.40 8.62 -4.15
CA ALA A 446 -22.99 9.54 -3.17
C ALA A 446 -22.49 9.28 -1.74
N LEU A 447 -22.34 8.01 -1.34
CA LEU A 447 -21.78 7.61 -0.05
C LEU A 447 -20.31 8.02 0.10
N LEU A 448 -19.48 7.81 -0.94
CA LEU A 448 -18.07 8.22 -0.95
C LEU A 448 -17.91 9.70 -0.59
N MET A 449 -18.66 10.57 -1.26
CA MET A 449 -18.61 12.03 -1.03
C MET A 449 -19.14 12.43 0.35
N GLN A 450 -20.07 11.67 0.94
CA GLN A 450 -20.60 11.91 2.29
C GLN A 450 -19.60 11.44 3.36
N ALA A 451 -19.06 10.23 3.22
CA ALA A 451 -18.15 9.60 4.17
C ALA A 451 -16.75 10.26 4.19
N ARG A 452 -16.34 10.93 3.11
CA ARG A 452 -15.12 11.76 3.06
C ARG A 452 -15.21 12.98 3.98
N ALA A 453 -16.34 13.69 3.99
CA ALA A 453 -16.48 14.94 4.76
C ALA A 453 -17.05 14.75 6.18
N GLU A 454 -17.68 13.61 6.47
CA GLU A 454 -18.20 13.28 7.80
C GLU A 454 -17.06 13.05 8.82
N LEU A 455 -17.19 13.63 10.02
CA LEU A 455 -16.23 13.52 11.12
C LEU A 455 -16.66 12.51 12.20
N ASN A 456 -17.91 12.03 12.16
CA ASN A 456 -18.42 11.01 13.06
C ASN A 456 -18.08 9.59 12.59
N ASP A 457 -17.12 8.95 13.26
CA ASP A 457 -16.63 7.60 12.96
C ASP A 457 -17.71 6.51 12.89
N ASP A 458 -18.81 6.62 13.64
CA ASP A 458 -19.88 5.61 13.59
C ASP A 458 -20.73 5.77 12.32
N LEU A 459 -21.02 7.01 11.91
CA LEU A 459 -21.67 7.30 10.63
C LEU A 459 -20.77 6.94 9.44
N ARG A 460 -19.46 7.23 9.53
CA ARG A 460 -18.47 6.77 8.53
C ARG A 460 -18.47 5.25 8.40
N ARG A 461 -18.50 4.51 9.53
CA ARG A 461 -18.57 3.04 9.51
C ARG A 461 -19.83 2.52 8.84
N GLU A 462 -21.00 3.09 9.13
CA GLU A 462 -22.25 2.73 8.45
C GLU A 462 -22.17 2.96 6.93
N MET A 463 -21.65 4.12 6.50
CA MET A 463 -21.50 4.45 5.08
C MET A 463 -20.49 3.55 4.36
N TYR A 464 -19.29 3.35 4.91
CA TYR A 464 -18.29 2.46 4.31
C TYR A 464 -18.72 0.99 4.34
N ARG A 465 -19.54 0.56 5.31
CA ARG A 465 -20.15 -0.78 5.31
C ARG A 465 -21.12 -0.96 4.15
N GLU A 466 -21.99 0.02 3.88
CA GLU A 466 -22.89 -0.01 2.72
C GLU A 466 -22.10 0.00 1.40
N MET A 467 -21.03 0.80 1.30
CA MET A 467 -20.14 0.81 0.13
C MET A 467 -19.46 -0.55 -0.11
N GLN A 468 -18.98 -1.22 0.94
CA GLN A 468 -18.40 -2.57 0.84
C GLN A 468 -19.43 -3.60 0.36
N GLN A 469 -20.68 -3.53 0.84
CA GLN A 469 -21.77 -4.39 0.37
C GLN A 469 -22.07 -4.16 -1.13
N LEU A 470 -22.10 -2.89 -1.58
CA LEU A 470 -22.36 -2.54 -2.99
C LEU A 470 -21.26 -3.08 -3.92
N VAL A 471 -19.97 -2.96 -3.56
CA VAL A 471 -18.87 -3.55 -4.36
C VAL A 471 -18.93 -5.09 -4.33
N SER A 472 -19.33 -5.66 -3.18
CA SER A 472 -19.47 -7.10 -3.01
C SER A 472 -20.57 -7.70 -3.90
N ASP A 473 -21.78 -7.12 -3.93
CA ASP A 473 -22.94 -7.68 -4.64
C ASP A 473 -23.12 -7.18 -6.08
N ASP A 474 -22.85 -5.90 -6.36
CA ASP A 474 -23.02 -5.29 -7.69
C ASP A 474 -21.69 -5.06 -8.41
N GLY A 475 -20.63 -4.76 -7.65
CA GLY A 475 -19.31 -4.35 -8.16
C GLY A 475 -18.68 -5.29 -9.20
N GLY A 476 -17.91 -4.69 -10.10
CA GLY A 476 -17.28 -5.33 -11.25
C GLY A 476 -16.07 -6.23 -10.96
N THR A 477 -15.58 -6.27 -9.73
CA THR A 477 -14.32 -6.97 -9.39
C THR A 477 -14.58 -8.19 -8.51
N ILE A 478 -13.95 -9.32 -8.82
CA ILE A 478 -13.82 -10.45 -7.90
C ILE A 478 -12.55 -10.25 -7.08
N ILE A 479 -12.64 -10.38 -5.77
CA ILE A 479 -11.50 -10.21 -4.84
C ILE A 479 -11.46 -11.47 -3.96
N PRO A 480 -10.62 -12.47 -4.29
CA PRO A 480 -10.62 -13.75 -3.60
C PRO A 480 -9.91 -13.71 -2.25
N CYS A 481 -8.85 -12.92 -2.11
CA CYS A 481 -7.98 -12.94 -0.93
C CYS A 481 -7.23 -11.62 -0.69
N PHE A 482 -7.02 -11.33 0.59
CA PHE A 482 -6.00 -10.40 1.09
C PHE A 482 -4.67 -11.14 1.31
N VAL A 483 -3.56 -10.44 1.06
CA VAL A 483 -2.20 -10.99 1.12
C VAL A 483 -1.49 -10.44 2.34
N ASN A 484 -0.82 -11.31 3.11
CA ASN A 484 -0.02 -10.87 4.25
C ASN A 484 1.35 -10.34 3.78
N TYR A 485 1.81 -9.24 4.37
CA TYR A 485 3.19 -8.80 4.20
C TYR A 485 4.10 -9.70 5.03
N ILE A 486 5.16 -10.20 4.39
CA ILE A 486 6.09 -11.16 5.00
C ILE A 486 7.54 -10.72 4.85
N ASP A 487 8.21 -10.67 5.99
CA ASP A 487 9.65 -10.57 6.11
C ASP A 487 10.20 -11.80 6.86
N VAL A 488 11.49 -12.10 6.66
CA VAL A 488 12.21 -13.10 7.45
C VAL A 488 13.47 -12.45 8.03
N ARG A 489 13.70 -12.63 9.33
CA ARG A 489 14.86 -12.08 10.05
C ARG A 489 15.64 -13.17 10.75
N ASN A 490 16.91 -12.90 11.05
CA ASN A 490 17.68 -13.75 11.96
C ASN A 490 17.29 -13.54 13.44
N GLU A 491 17.73 -14.44 14.32
CA GLU A 491 17.48 -14.39 15.77
C GLU A 491 18.22 -13.25 16.48
N LYS A 492 19.17 -12.58 15.82
CA LYS A 492 19.94 -11.48 16.40
C LYS A 492 19.18 -10.15 16.31
N VAL A 493 18.28 -9.98 15.34
CA VAL A 493 17.39 -8.81 15.23
C VAL A 493 16.08 -9.06 16.00
N ALA A 494 15.79 -8.24 17.01
CA ALA A 494 14.47 -8.15 17.63
C ALA A 494 13.69 -6.92 17.12
N HIS A 495 12.39 -6.83 17.40
CA HIS A 495 11.55 -5.66 17.10
C HIS A 495 10.38 -5.53 18.08
N GLY A 496 9.85 -4.32 18.24
CA GLY A 496 8.54 -4.08 18.86
C GLY A 496 7.37 -4.58 17.98
N PRO A 497 6.11 -4.32 18.39
CA PRO A 497 4.94 -4.70 17.60
C PRO A 497 4.98 -4.11 16.18
N SER A 498 4.81 -4.96 15.17
CA SER A 498 4.71 -4.54 13.76
C SER A 498 3.46 -3.67 13.54
N ARG A 499 3.51 -2.74 12.57
CA ARG A 499 2.32 -1.97 12.18
C ARG A 499 1.31 -2.87 11.47
N ARG A 500 0.02 -2.67 11.71
CA ARG A 500 -1.07 -3.44 11.07
C ARG A 500 -1.17 -3.30 9.53
N THR A 501 -0.31 -2.50 8.91
CA THR A 501 -0.29 -2.19 7.47
C THR A 501 1.12 -2.20 6.85
N ALA A 502 2.19 -2.50 7.61
CA ALA A 502 3.56 -2.42 7.10
C ALA A 502 4.49 -3.46 7.75
N SER A 503 5.36 -4.08 6.94
CA SER A 503 6.37 -5.04 7.38
C SER A 503 7.53 -4.38 8.16
N LEU A 504 8.58 -5.14 8.49
CA LEU A 504 9.81 -4.59 9.07
C LEU A 504 10.55 -3.69 8.06
N THR A 505 10.52 -4.03 6.77
CA THR A 505 11.14 -3.21 5.72
C THR A 505 10.17 -2.22 5.08
N ALA A 506 8.90 -2.56 4.87
CA ALA A 506 7.94 -1.68 4.20
C ALA A 506 7.46 -0.47 5.05
N GLY A 507 8.16 -0.12 6.12
CA GLY A 507 7.84 1.04 6.96
C GLY A 507 8.72 1.15 8.21
N ARG A 508 8.38 2.13 9.06
CA ARG A 508 9.18 2.55 10.23
C ARG A 508 9.20 1.58 11.41
N SER A 509 8.73 0.36 11.18
CA SER A 509 8.86 -0.82 12.04
C SER A 509 10.32 -1.13 12.35
N SER A 510 11.20 -1.00 11.35
CA SER A 510 12.68 -1.13 11.45
C SER A 510 13.30 -0.30 12.58
N ASN A 511 12.81 0.92 12.79
CA ASN A 511 13.34 1.85 13.80
C ASN A 511 13.00 1.48 15.26
N ALA A 512 12.30 0.36 15.50
CA ALA A 512 11.92 -0.14 16.83
C ALA A 512 12.58 -1.49 17.20
N GLY A 513 13.66 -1.88 16.54
CA GLY A 513 14.34 -3.16 16.75
C GLY A 513 15.79 -3.04 17.21
N GLY A 514 16.18 -3.81 18.23
CA GLY A 514 17.54 -3.87 18.78
C GLY A 514 18.19 -5.25 18.66
N VAL A 515 19.49 -5.33 18.97
CA VAL A 515 20.27 -6.56 18.83
C VAL A 515 20.17 -7.45 20.08
N LEU A 516 19.87 -8.74 19.92
CA LEU A 516 19.97 -9.73 20.99
C LEU A 516 21.43 -10.24 21.15
N PRO A 517 21.94 -10.41 22.38
CA PRO A 517 23.31 -10.83 22.61
C PRO A 517 23.59 -12.27 22.16
N ASP A 518 24.77 -12.48 21.57
CA ASP A 518 25.18 -13.74 20.95
C ASP A 518 25.26 -14.89 21.97
N ARG A 519 24.60 -16.02 21.67
CA ARG A 519 24.57 -17.19 22.56
C ARG A 519 25.75 -18.11 22.28
N ALA A 520 26.84 -17.91 23.04
CA ALA A 520 27.94 -18.86 23.10
C ALA A 520 27.42 -20.28 23.39
N ALA A 521 27.89 -21.26 22.60
CA ALA A 521 27.23 -22.55 22.46
C ALA A 521 27.25 -23.40 23.75
N LEU A 522 26.06 -23.82 24.21
CA LEU A 522 25.87 -24.85 25.22
C LEU A 522 25.10 -26.04 24.64
N GLY A 523 25.47 -27.24 25.09
CA GLY A 523 25.23 -28.50 24.36
C GLY A 523 23.77 -28.95 24.26
N ARG A 524 23.42 -29.55 23.11
CA ARG A 524 22.11 -30.16 22.85
C ARG A 524 21.81 -31.32 23.80
N ARG A 525 20.58 -31.40 24.31
CA ARG A 525 19.83 -32.66 24.45
C ARG A 525 18.41 -32.47 23.93
N ARG A 526 17.92 -33.38 23.08
CA ARG A 526 16.54 -33.40 22.58
C ARG A 526 15.68 -34.29 23.50
N GLY A 527 14.46 -33.84 23.80
CA GLY A 527 13.34 -34.72 24.12
C GLY A 527 12.37 -34.78 22.93
N PRO A 528 11.58 -35.85 22.76
CA PRO A 528 10.55 -35.92 21.72
C PRO A 528 9.31 -35.08 22.09
N PRO A 529 8.60 -34.48 21.12
CA PRO A 529 7.33 -33.81 21.38
C PRO A 529 6.22 -34.83 21.67
N ALA A 530 5.50 -34.64 22.77
CA ALA A 530 4.27 -35.39 23.04
C ALA A 530 3.11 -34.84 22.19
N ARG A 531 2.22 -35.72 21.72
CA ARG A 531 0.95 -35.33 21.10
C ARG A 531 -0.14 -35.29 22.17
N THR A 532 -0.90 -34.21 22.23
CA THR A 532 -2.27 -34.18 22.76
C THR A 532 -3.08 -33.20 21.92
N ASN A 533 -4.21 -33.65 21.39
CA ASN A 533 -5.16 -32.85 20.61
C ASN A 533 -6.55 -33.19 21.17
N GLU A 534 -7.20 -32.26 21.88
CA GLU A 534 -8.45 -32.56 22.58
C GLU A 534 -9.33 -31.31 22.71
N TYR A 535 -10.57 -31.42 22.22
CA TYR A 535 -11.62 -30.41 22.38
C TYR A 535 -12.37 -30.64 23.70
N PRO A 536 -12.63 -29.61 24.52
CA PRO A 536 -13.56 -29.73 25.64
C PRO A 536 -15.00 -29.75 25.12
N ASN A 537 -15.65 -30.90 25.22
CA ASN A 537 -17.06 -31.05 24.85
C ASN A 537 -17.98 -30.53 25.98
N ARG A 538 -19.20 -30.10 25.65
CA ARG A 538 -20.17 -29.63 26.66
C ARG A 538 -20.64 -30.78 27.57
N THR A 539 -20.88 -30.46 28.84
CA THR A 539 -21.71 -31.26 29.75
C THR A 539 -22.88 -30.41 30.24
N GLU A 540 -24.04 -31.04 30.44
CA GLU A 540 -25.29 -30.39 30.83
C GLU A 540 -25.53 -30.53 32.34
N ASP A 541 -26.16 -29.54 32.97
CA ASP A 541 -26.63 -29.61 34.37
C ASP A 541 -28.18 -29.66 34.40
N PRO A 542 -28.80 -30.78 34.82
CA PRO A 542 -30.24 -30.97 34.76
C PRO A 542 -30.94 -30.70 36.11
N ASN A 543 -31.26 -29.44 36.42
CA ASN A 543 -32.33 -29.10 37.38
C ASN A 543 -33.01 -27.78 37.00
N GLY A 544 -34.30 -27.84 36.64
CA GLY A 544 -35.02 -26.67 36.12
C GLY A 544 -36.34 -26.38 36.81
N THR A 545 -36.63 -25.09 36.98
CA THR A 545 -38.00 -24.53 37.00
C THR A 545 -37.91 -23.14 36.36
N ASN A 546 -38.26 -22.96 35.09
CA ASN A 546 -39.62 -22.95 34.52
C ASN A 546 -40.39 -21.64 34.79
N CYS A 547 -40.30 -20.71 33.84
CA CYS A 547 -41.44 -19.89 33.43
C CYS A 547 -41.19 -19.34 32.02
N GLY A 548 -42.17 -19.41 31.11
CA GLY A 548 -41.91 -19.30 29.68
C GLY A 548 -42.44 -18.04 28.97
N ASN A 549 -41.60 -17.52 28.08
CA ASN A 549 -41.93 -17.22 26.67
C ASN A 549 -42.79 -15.97 26.35
N ARG A 550 -42.32 -15.19 25.34
CA ARG A 550 -42.94 -14.01 24.69
C ARG A 550 -42.95 -12.74 25.59
N ARG A 551 -42.91 -11.52 25.04
CA ARG A 551 -43.09 -11.06 23.65
C ARG A 551 -42.32 -9.74 23.40
N TRP A 552 -41.87 -9.50 22.17
CA TRP A 552 -41.42 -8.16 21.74
C TRP A 552 -42.57 -7.14 21.79
N ARG A 553 -42.38 -5.99 22.44
CA ARG A 553 -42.76 -4.63 21.96
C ARG A 553 -42.56 -3.49 22.98
N ASP A 554 -42.21 -2.32 22.42
CA ASP A 554 -42.61 -0.96 22.80
C ASP A 554 -42.51 -0.49 24.27
N ARG A 555 -41.44 0.25 24.60
CA ARG A 555 -41.50 1.39 25.54
C ARG A 555 -40.30 2.35 25.42
N TRP A 556 -40.56 3.66 25.26
CA TRP A 556 -39.83 4.79 25.89
C TRP A 556 -40.42 6.16 25.44
N ARG A 557 -41.47 6.61 26.15
CA ARG A 557 -42.15 7.94 26.19
C ARG A 557 -43.47 7.69 26.96
N LEU A 558 -44.04 8.54 27.82
CA LEU A 558 -43.68 9.82 28.46
C LEU A 558 -43.83 9.62 30.01
N ASP A 559 -43.90 10.56 30.96
CA ASP A 559 -44.57 11.86 31.02
C ASP A 559 -44.20 12.62 32.34
N ARG A 560 -44.36 13.95 32.28
CA ARG A 560 -44.63 14.97 33.34
C ARG A 560 -43.49 15.90 33.78
N LYS A 561 -43.71 17.22 33.99
CA LYS A 561 -44.73 18.23 33.58
C LYS A 561 -44.11 19.63 33.87
N VAL A 562 -44.55 20.76 33.29
CA VAL A 562 -45.54 21.74 33.85
C VAL A 562 -45.66 22.95 32.85
N HIS A 563 -46.73 23.74 32.96
CA HIS A 563 -47.21 24.84 32.09
C HIS A 563 -47.53 26.10 32.98
N PRO A 564 -48.13 27.25 32.52
CA PRO A 564 -48.22 27.90 31.19
C PRO A 564 -48.09 29.46 31.19
N ALA A 565 -48.11 30.09 29.99
CA ALA A 565 -48.65 31.45 29.71
C ALA A 565 -49.05 31.52 28.21
N TRP A 566 -50.32 31.78 27.81
CA TRP A 566 -50.97 33.08 27.52
C TRP A 566 -50.30 33.95 26.42
N ALA A 567 -50.97 34.56 25.43
CA ALA A 567 -52.29 34.37 24.79
C ALA A 567 -52.47 35.28 23.52
N ARG A 568 -53.45 34.96 22.63
CA ARG A 568 -54.07 35.82 21.56
C ARG A 568 -53.25 36.15 20.27
N CYS A 569 -53.83 36.47 19.09
CA CYS A 569 -55.10 36.11 18.42
C CYS A 569 -55.14 36.59 16.92
N GLY A 570 -55.72 35.80 16.00
CA GLY A 570 -56.29 36.23 14.70
C GLY A 570 -55.34 36.43 13.48
N GLY A 571 -55.78 36.29 12.22
CA GLY A 571 -57.04 35.69 11.73
C GLY A 571 -57.42 35.91 10.24
N VAL A 572 -57.71 34.81 9.51
CA VAL A 572 -58.64 34.68 8.35
C VAL A 572 -58.20 35.17 6.93
N ARG A 573 -58.77 34.54 5.87
CA ARG A 573 -58.56 34.77 4.41
C ARG A 573 -59.57 35.76 3.81
N PRO A 574 -59.31 36.32 2.60
CA PRO A 574 -59.95 35.84 1.33
C PRO A 574 -58.92 35.71 0.18
N SER A 575 -59.20 35.52 -1.12
CA SER A 575 -60.13 34.69 -1.94
C SER A 575 -60.27 35.33 -3.35
N SER A 576 -60.64 34.53 -4.36
CA SER A 576 -61.24 34.90 -5.68
C SER A 576 -60.46 35.66 -6.80
N ARG A 577 -60.20 34.92 -7.90
CA ARG A 577 -60.52 35.16 -9.34
C ARG A 577 -60.21 36.50 -10.06
N GLY A 578 -59.55 36.35 -11.22
CA GLY A 578 -59.66 37.22 -12.42
C GLY A 578 -58.58 38.30 -12.57
N GLY A 579 -58.11 38.68 -13.77
CA GLY A 579 -58.37 38.12 -15.11
C GLY A 579 -57.60 38.85 -16.23
N ALA A 580 -57.36 38.15 -17.35
CA ALA A 580 -56.91 38.56 -18.70
C ALA A 580 -56.37 39.99 -18.99
N HIS A 581 -55.24 40.09 -19.73
CA HIS A 581 -55.25 40.71 -21.08
C HIS A 581 -53.97 40.47 -21.93
N SER A 582 -54.18 40.59 -23.25
CA SER A 582 -53.29 40.72 -24.44
C SER A 582 -51.92 41.43 -24.30
N GLY A 583 -50.94 41.26 -25.23
CA GLY A 583 -50.95 40.52 -26.51
C GLY A 583 -49.69 40.76 -27.40
N CYS A 584 -49.73 40.31 -28.66
CA CYS A 584 -48.63 40.28 -29.65
C CYS A 584 -47.96 41.63 -30.01
N SER A 585 -46.68 41.58 -30.44
CA SER A 585 -46.28 41.81 -31.85
C SER A 585 -44.76 41.68 -32.10
N ASP A 586 -44.37 41.28 -33.31
CA ASP A 586 -42.99 41.19 -33.82
C ASP A 586 -42.34 42.55 -34.15
N GLN A 587 -41.00 42.60 -34.27
CA GLN A 587 -40.34 42.85 -35.58
C GLN A 587 -38.80 42.63 -35.57
N GLN A 588 -38.26 42.41 -36.79
CA GLN A 588 -36.83 42.20 -37.10
C GLN A 588 -36.19 43.45 -37.76
N ARG A 589 -34.92 43.31 -38.21
CA ARG A 589 -34.10 44.10 -39.17
C ARG A 589 -32.85 44.73 -38.55
N ASP A 590 -31.72 44.94 -39.23
CA ASP A 590 -31.11 44.44 -40.49
C ASP A 590 -29.59 44.76 -40.35
N ALA A 591 -28.61 43.88 -40.58
CA ALA A 591 -28.09 43.25 -41.81
C ALA A 591 -26.80 43.91 -42.37
N GLY A 592 -25.83 43.09 -42.83
CA GLY A 592 -24.52 43.51 -43.38
C GLY A 592 -23.47 42.39 -43.27
N LEU A 593 -23.37 41.46 -44.24
CA LEU A 593 -22.43 41.49 -45.39
C LEU A 593 -20.94 41.35 -44.99
N SER A 594 -20.11 40.43 -45.51
CA SER A 594 -20.24 39.35 -46.52
C SER A 594 -18.93 38.49 -46.54
N LYS A 595 -18.68 37.36 -47.24
CA LYS A 595 -19.41 36.52 -48.22
C LYS A 595 -18.67 35.15 -48.40
N ASP A 596 -19.35 34.13 -48.97
CA ASP A 596 -18.91 33.06 -49.92
C ASP A 596 -17.56 32.28 -49.82
N ALA A 597 -17.43 31.00 -50.23
CA ALA A 597 -18.41 29.97 -50.67
C ALA A 597 -17.78 28.57 -50.93
N VAL A 598 -18.59 27.49 -50.81
CA VAL A 598 -18.56 26.18 -51.55
C VAL A 598 -17.29 25.28 -51.47
N GLY A 599 -17.34 23.94 -51.40
CA GLY A 599 -18.44 22.96 -51.28
C GLY A 599 -17.97 21.50 -51.59
N PRO A 600 -18.73 20.43 -51.24
CA PRO A 600 -18.21 19.05 -51.24
C PRO A 600 -18.77 18.11 -52.34
N PHE A 601 -17.93 17.18 -52.86
CA PHE A 601 -18.22 15.89 -53.55
C PHE A 601 -16.85 15.15 -53.74
N GLY A 602 -16.69 13.88 -54.10
CA GLY A 602 -17.60 12.78 -54.50
C GLY A 602 -16.78 11.48 -54.66
N ARG A 603 -17.39 10.36 -55.12
CA ARG A 603 -16.73 9.03 -55.22
C ARG A 603 -16.13 8.70 -56.60
N ASP A 604 -15.33 7.62 -56.60
CA ASP A 604 -15.04 6.66 -57.68
C ASP A 604 -14.10 7.07 -58.84
N ARG A 605 -12.98 6.33 -58.97
CA ARG A 605 -12.74 5.43 -60.12
C ARG A 605 -11.55 4.48 -59.94
N GLN A 606 -11.58 3.40 -60.73
CA GLN A 606 -10.46 2.48 -61.04
C GLN A 606 -9.42 3.23 -61.95
N SER A 607 -8.24 2.72 -62.33
CA SER A 607 -7.81 1.33 -62.57
C SER A 607 -6.29 1.19 -62.70
N ASP A 608 -5.80 -0.04 -62.52
CA ASP A 608 -4.60 -0.68 -63.10
C ASP A 608 -3.20 -0.04 -63.02
N LEU A 609 -2.21 -0.84 -62.57
CA LEU A 609 -1.08 -1.29 -63.43
C LEU A 609 -0.19 -2.34 -62.75
N GLY A 610 -0.25 -3.60 -63.24
CA GLY A 610 0.79 -4.64 -63.08
C GLY A 610 0.99 -5.28 -61.67
N GLY A 611 1.37 -6.57 -61.54
CA GLY A 611 1.45 -7.63 -62.55
C GLY A 611 2.57 -8.65 -62.28
N VAL A 612 2.21 -9.95 -62.13
CA VAL A 612 3.12 -11.11 -61.95
C VAL A 612 3.88 -11.13 -60.61
N GLY A 613 4.05 -12.25 -59.89
CA GLY A 613 3.49 -13.61 -60.03
C GLY A 613 4.43 -14.70 -59.48
N GLY A 614 3.91 -15.91 -59.20
CA GLY A 614 4.73 -17.12 -59.02
C GLY A 614 4.54 -17.87 -57.70
N ARG A 615 4.18 -19.15 -57.77
CA ARG A 615 3.97 -20.05 -56.61
C ARG A 615 5.20 -20.92 -56.31
N GLY A 616 5.48 -21.15 -55.02
CA GLY A 616 5.55 -22.50 -54.44
C GLY A 616 6.86 -23.31 -54.49
N GLY A 617 6.91 -24.35 -53.63
CA GLY A 617 8.01 -25.32 -53.47
C GLY A 617 9.04 -24.88 -52.42
N SER A 618 9.22 -25.49 -51.24
CA SER A 618 9.45 -26.90 -50.85
C SER A 618 10.83 -27.45 -51.25
N GLY A 619 11.76 -27.53 -50.31
CA GLY A 619 13.10 -28.11 -50.51
C GLY A 619 13.90 -28.22 -49.22
N SER A 620 14.17 -29.45 -48.77
CA SER A 620 14.96 -29.78 -47.58
C SER A 620 16.47 -29.85 -47.86
N GLY A 621 17.32 -29.44 -46.91
CA GLY A 621 18.78 -29.63 -47.01
C GLY A 621 19.50 -29.63 -45.66
N LEU A 622 20.08 -30.78 -45.29
CA LEU A 622 20.96 -30.97 -44.13
C LEU A 622 22.44 -30.82 -44.53
N HIS A 623 23.30 -30.31 -43.63
CA HIS A 623 24.72 -30.63 -43.32
C HIS A 623 25.32 -29.39 -42.61
N SER A 624 26.00 -29.37 -41.45
CA SER A 624 26.85 -30.27 -40.64
C SER A 624 28.36 -29.97 -40.76
N GLY A 625 29.00 -29.60 -39.64
CA GLY A 625 30.47 -29.39 -39.49
C GLY A 625 30.75 -28.13 -38.65
N LYS A 626 31.10 -28.17 -37.35
CA LYS A 626 32.23 -28.76 -36.59
C LYS A 626 33.62 -28.12 -36.83
N ARG A 627 34.05 -27.33 -35.82
CA ARG A 627 35.42 -27.26 -35.22
C ARG A 627 36.59 -26.72 -36.08
N ALA A 628 37.70 -26.20 -35.54
CA ALA A 628 38.01 -25.57 -34.22
C ALA A 628 39.45 -24.97 -34.22
N GLY A 629 39.75 -24.04 -33.31
CA GLY A 629 41.12 -23.60 -32.96
C GLY A 629 41.75 -22.53 -33.88
N THR A 630 42.84 -21.84 -33.51
CA THR A 630 43.56 -21.79 -32.21
C THR A 630 44.56 -20.61 -32.16
N ALA A 631 44.85 -20.11 -30.94
CA ALA A 631 46.04 -19.32 -30.53
C ALA A 631 46.26 -17.87 -31.07
N GLY A 632 46.89 -17.04 -30.23
CA GLY A 632 47.68 -15.83 -30.57
C GLY A 632 49.18 -16.08 -30.28
N PRO A 633 49.98 -15.14 -29.74
CA PRO A 633 49.75 -13.72 -29.40
C PRO A 633 50.93 -12.78 -29.82
N GLU A 634 51.22 -11.72 -29.02
CA GLU A 634 52.50 -10.95 -28.87
C GLU A 634 52.76 -9.59 -29.60
N THR A 635 53.06 -8.55 -28.78
CA THR A 635 54.10 -7.48 -28.96
C THR A 635 53.95 -6.37 -30.05
N SER A 636 54.53 -5.16 -29.95
CA SER A 636 55.21 -4.42 -28.83
C SER A 636 55.45 -2.91 -29.14
N GLY A 637 55.41 -2.06 -28.10
CA GLY A 637 56.17 -0.79 -27.95
C GLY A 637 55.78 0.44 -28.80
N ALA A 638 56.45 1.62 -28.70
CA ALA A 638 57.13 2.30 -27.57
C ALA A 638 57.69 3.70 -28.00
N GLY A 639 57.57 4.75 -27.17
CA GLY A 639 58.17 6.10 -27.35
C GLY A 639 57.17 7.24 -27.00
N ARG A 640 57.46 8.35 -26.29
CA ARG A 640 58.64 9.27 -26.14
C ARG A 640 58.90 10.13 -27.41
N ASP A 641 59.12 11.45 -27.35
CA ASP A 641 59.17 12.42 -26.22
C ASP A 641 58.90 13.89 -26.67
N ARG A 642 58.68 14.81 -25.71
CA ARG A 642 58.98 16.28 -25.71
C ARG A 642 58.46 17.29 -26.79
N SER A 643 57.73 18.28 -26.24
CA SER A 643 58.04 19.75 -26.25
C SER A 643 57.65 20.67 -27.42
N GLY A 644 57.32 21.94 -27.06
CA GLY A 644 57.10 23.09 -27.95
C GLY A 644 55.63 23.30 -28.39
N GLY A 645 55.11 24.52 -28.57
CA GLY A 645 55.68 25.85 -28.25
C GLY A 645 55.22 26.97 -29.20
N ALA A 646 54.45 27.93 -28.68
CA ALA A 646 54.09 29.24 -29.26
C ALA A 646 53.12 29.34 -30.48
N ALA A 647 51.96 29.94 -30.18
CA ALA A 647 51.31 31.07 -30.89
C ALA A 647 50.98 31.02 -32.40
N GLY A 648 49.67 31.13 -32.68
CA GLY A 648 49.09 31.75 -33.88
C GLY A 648 47.75 32.41 -33.50
N CYS A 649 47.54 33.67 -33.85
CA CYS A 649 46.38 34.49 -33.44
C CYS A 649 45.68 35.12 -34.66
N VAL A 650 44.78 36.11 -34.44
CA VAL A 650 43.93 36.85 -35.42
C VAL A 650 42.56 36.18 -35.67
N ASP A 651 41.39 36.83 -35.50
CA ASP A 651 41.02 38.10 -34.83
C ASP A 651 39.49 38.07 -34.49
N ARG A 652 38.99 38.61 -33.36
CA ARG A 652 38.49 39.99 -33.08
C ARG A 652 37.22 40.44 -33.85
N LEU A 653 36.26 41.23 -33.31
CA LEU A 653 35.93 41.76 -31.95
C LEU A 653 34.56 42.51 -31.98
N ILE A 654 34.01 42.87 -30.79
CA ILE A 654 33.23 44.13 -30.48
C ILE A 654 31.79 44.29 -31.03
N HIS A 655 30.82 44.98 -30.40
CA HIS A 655 30.60 45.65 -29.08
C HIS A 655 29.17 45.21 -28.58
N LEU A 656 28.73 45.18 -27.31
CA LEU A 656 28.92 45.96 -26.06
C LEU A 656 28.10 47.28 -25.97
N GLY A 657 27.16 47.36 -25.03
CA GLY A 657 26.38 48.56 -24.66
C GLY A 657 25.55 48.34 -23.38
N LEU A 658 25.39 49.36 -22.54
CA LEU A 658 24.81 49.27 -21.18
C LEU A 658 23.94 50.48 -20.82
N SER A 659 23.18 50.35 -19.71
CA SER A 659 22.52 51.39 -18.87
C SER A 659 21.20 52.01 -19.36
N GLY A 660 20.34 52.38 -18.38
CA GLY A 660 19.09 53.12 -18.58
C GLY A 660 17.97 52.72 -17.60
N ASP A 661 17.77 53.48 -16.51
CA ASP A 661 16.67 53.30 -15.54
C ASP A 661 15.29 53.69 -16.10
N GLY A 662 14.19 53.27 -15.46
CA GLY A 662 12.87 53.85 -15.74
C GLY A 662 11.66 53.13 -15.14
N THR A 663 11.12 53.67 -14.03
CA THR A 663 9.88 53.24 -13.36
C THR A 663 8.61 53.38 -14.20
N ALA A 664 7.72 52.39 -14.14
CA ALA A 664 6.26 52.55 -14.16
C ALA A 664 5.59 51.33 -13.50
#